data_AF-A0A0C2GZT7-F1
#
_entry.id   AF-A0A0C2GZT7-F1
#
_cell.length_a   1.000
_cell.length_b   1.000
_cell.length_c   1.000
_cell.angle_alpha   90.00
_cell.angle_beta   90.00
_cell.angle_gamma   90.00
#
_symmetry.space_group_name_H-M   'P 1'
#
loop_
_entity.id
_entity.type
_entity.pdbx_description
1 polymer ?
#
loop_
_entity_poly.entity_id
_entity_poly.type
_entity_poly.pdbx_seq_one_letter_code
_entity_poly.pdbx_strand_id
1 'polypeptide(L)'
;LKPTHVAGNELNIESPKPIDPGNDKYSGYRTASALFKASLNTTVDPCNDFYKYTCGNFAGDMSFDVSDTNNAVAMANQMGNTTYVDASPDPVKQVAWYYQKCSTARMNWNSVNSNGKFVMDAINRIAAGDPDFLNRTQFPFYMFYQDQKPGSFPDRVGMGYLLGYPAGFEGVPSLVTPFVDTNWKDPHGPDGYAYYIDQPTTLLPYTYHVKAWGIYEQALTNSVVATMNLLAKTQNKTLDQKTLLQDAKDIVAFDHLLALTYSTDDTTRRQSERSYNPMTMGQLSQMYPKISWHTFVPEACAFFPSFLDIRTNLAMFQATGTAQDVLKKILNDPTYKYIVMEPIKLQMLNNMLGNTSIVSTRTLVNYIYYTVVGANSDFLPWPKALNVKFNKDDYFTMVRNVQLFNAYKSWDALIAGPTNRIDFNGPPGTTNAWYQPELNSITFPAAILHKPFYDATWPTAVNFGAMGVIAGKPWNNIIMVFLPLEQVTSGHELTHGFDDQGVQWDGTGVLSGWMDNSSAAGFNKMANCVVKEYNNFCPLDKSQYGSASCIDGAQTQGENIADNGGIHAAYRAYRNFINLYGPDPQLPDDLLQEFTADQLFFLSFAQVWCQLPYDDGTEMRQLLVDPHSPSQYRVWGTIQNFAAFKDAFHCPSSAYAPDKHCDVWVSDIDSSYGQPVVKSELNIETNKQITTGDMDKYNAYKMAVNYYQQSVNTTVDPCTDFFQYACGKYDKLVSFHYADANNYVIMAYQLNSPDYQATIQSSEALKKEKSFSDACIAATLNSSTSQGILVSKDYLLPRVNTLAKYLGSNFTYSFGGDVAALPDATQLANALAYLSFTQGLAVDPNLRDKVKGLVEFEQMIANTYSTDDGTRRSYERSWNLMTIATLQQNYGFIDWATYMRQLDQYKKMNQDYAKFDKTLLVNYLFMRLLLQNAQYLPTYASSFEGMPEESFALGRKRRNFRFSASATLADTQASCARMANDLMQFANGRVFIDYLYPDDDSKKNIRDTAGGLIANVIHSFQGMVDQLDWMQVDTKRKAYDKTAGIIQNIAFPDWIMNNTQLDAYYKDLIFDANSNYYDMWTKLTTFNIMLQYQQLTFDKTDRKDFLGQPGTVNAWYQPELNSITFPAGILQPPYFHPQWPASINYGGMGVVAGHELTHGFDDEGVQWGPDGALTKPACDNCTGWMDDSSSAKFKSMAQCVIEVIQEKTRVKSAWLFSKLAFLAQILSKGILKHSRNLIHVV
;
A
#
# COMPACT_ATOMS: atom_id res chain seq x y z
N LEU A 1 -2.14 18.26 48.80
CA LEU A 1 -2.72 17.44 49.92
C LEU A 1 -1.52 16.85 50.67
N LYS A 2 -1.49 16.77 52.01
CA LYS A 2 -0.33 16.16 52.70
C LYS A 2 -0.55 14.66 52.91
N PRO A 3 0.26 13.76 52.29
CA PRO A 3 0.19 12.34 52.58
C PRO A 3 0.65 12.06 54.01
N THR A 4 -0.01 11.13 54.69
CA THR A 4 0.49 10.51 55.92
C THR A 4 1.12 9.17 55.59
N HIS A 5 2.43 9.03 55.84
CA HIS A 5 3.13 7.77 55.65
C HIS A 5 2.53 6.65 56.52
N VAL A 6 2.03 5.60 55.88
CA VAL A 6 1.91 4.27 56.49
C VAL A 6 3.19 3.50 56.15
N ALA A 7 3.87 2.95 57.15
CA ALA A 7 5.12 2.23 56.97
C ALA A 7 4.88 0.72 56.84
N GLY A 8 5.57 0.06 55.89
CA GLY A 8 5.58 -1.39 55.83
C GLY A 8 5.86 -2.02 54.45
N ASN A 9 7.11 -1.95 53.98
CA ASN A 9 7.84 -3.13 53.47
C ASN A 9 9.31 -2.81 53.17
N GLU A 10 10.17 -3.82 53.29
CA GLU A 10 11.63 -3.66 53.30
C GLU A 10 12.26 -3.76 51.89
N LEU A 11 12.31 -2.62 51.19
CA LEU A 11 13.29 -2.38 50.12
C LEU A 11 13.99 -1.05 50.41
N ASN A 12 15.33 -1.06 50.53
CA ASN A 12 16.14 0.13 50.77
C ASN A 12 16.32 0.96 49.49
N ILE A 13 15.20 1.50 48.98
CA ILE A 13 15.16 2.44 47.85
C ILE A 13 14.93 3.83 48.43
N GLU A 14 15.85 4.75 48.17
CA GLU A 14 15.71 6.15 48.62
C GLU A 14 14.58 6.84 47.84
N SER A 15 13.76 7.66 48.51
CA SER A 15 12.69 8.41 47.85
C SER A 15 13.23 9.26 46.69
N PRO A 16 12.56 9.29 45.52
CA PRO A 16 13.02 10.08 44.38
C PRO A 16 13.20 11.55 44.74
N LYS A 17 14.31 12.12 44.28
CA LYS A 17 14.63 13.55 44.42
C LYS A 17 14.19 14.30 43.14
N PRO A 18 14.00 15.63 43.20
CA PRO A 18 13.82 16.44 41.99
C PRO A 18 14.98 16.25 41.02
N ILE A 19 14.67 16.25 39.72
CA ILE A 19 15.67 16.09 38.66
C ILE A 19 16.76 17.19 38.74
N ASP A 20 18.03 16.76 38.66
CA ASP A 20 19.20 17.64 38.70
C ASP A 20 19.20 18.59 37.47
N PRO A 21 19.37 19.93 37.64
CA PRO A 21 19.56 20.86 36.53
C PRO A 21 20.72 20.53 35.56
N GLY A 22 21.67 19.69 35.98
CA GLY A 22 22.74 19.14 35.14
C GLY A 22 22.38 17.85 34.39
N ASN A 23 21.19 17.29 34.59
CA ASN A 23 20.72 16.10 33.88
C ASN A 23 20.23 16.46 32.46
N ASP A 24 20.48 15.57 31.50
CA ASP A 24 20.11 15.72 30.10
C ASP A 24 18.59 15.77 29.85
N LYS A 25 17.80 15.04 30.64
CA LYS A 25 16.32 15.08 30.60
C LYS A 25 15.70 16.30 31.28
N TYR A 26 16.48 17.14 31.98
CA TYR A 26 15.95 18.28 32.76
C TYR A 26 15.11 19.26 31.91
N SER A 27 15.47 19.46 30.64
CA SER A 27 14.72 20.32 29.70
C SER A 27 13.34 19.73 29.34
N GLY A 28 13.23 18.41 29.23
CA GLY A 28 11.97 17.69 29.02
C GLY A 28 11.06 17.79 30.24
N TYR A 29 11.59 17.47 31.42
CA TYR A 29 10.88 17.59 32.69
C TYR A 29 10.36 19.02 32.94
N ARG A 30 11.19 20.04 32.68
CA ARG A 30 10.78 21.46 32.69
C ARG A 30 9.64 21.77 31.73
N THR A 31 9.60 21.11 30.56
CA THR A 31 8.53 21.26 29.58
C THR A 31 7.24 20.64 30.10
N ALA A 32 7.27 19.38 30.57
CA ALA A 32 6.11 18.69 31.15
C ALA A 32 5.50 19.48 32.32
N SER A 33 6.35 20.04 33.22
CA SER A 33 5.89 20.93 34.29
C SER A 33 5.14 22.17 33.78
N ALA A 34 5.59 22.77 32.67
CA ALA A 34 4.92 23.92 32.09
C ALA A 34 3.56 23.56 31.46
N LEU A 35 3.45 22.40 30.81
CA LEU A 35 2.20 21.91 30.23
C LEU A 35 1.15 21.65 31.32
N PHE A 36 1.48 20.90 32.37
CA PHE A 36 0.54 20.67 33.49
C PHE A 36 0.07 21.98 34.13
N LYS A 37 0.96 22.95 34.35
CA LYS A 37 0.59 24.25 34.94
C LYS A 37 -0.26 25.14 34.01
N ALA A 38 -0.31 24.85 32.71
CA ALA A 38 -1.13 25.59 31.76
C ALA A 38 -2.59 25.12 31.72
N SER A 39 -2.92 23.91 32.19
CA SER A 39 -4.30 23.38 32.18
C SER A 39 -4.87 23.08 33.58
N LEU A 40 -4.03 22.72 34.55
CA LEU A 40 -4.42 22.27 35.89
C LEU A 40 -5.13 23.39 36.68
N ASN A 41 -6.32 23.10 37.20
CA ASN A 41 -7.11 23.97 38.06
C ASN A 41 -7.26 23.37 39.47
N THR A 42 -6.32 23.72 40.34
CA THR A 42 -6.25 23.25 41.73
C THR A 42 -7.33 23.81 42.67
N THR A 43 -8.29 24.60 42.16
CA THR A 43 -9.50 25.00 42.92
C THR A 43 -10.62 23.96 42.86
N VAL A 44 -10.48 22.98 41.96
CA VAL A 44 -11.38 21.83 41.81
C VAL A 44 -10.81 20.65 42.60
N ASP A 45 -11.68 19.77 43.07
CA ASP A 45 -11.29 18.50 43.70
C ASP A 45 -11.25 17.39 42.63
N PRO A 46 -10.10 16.69 42.44
CA PRO A 46 -9.97 15.62 41.45
C PRO A 46 -10.98 14.48 41.63
N CYS A 47 -11.44 14.24 42.86
CA CYS A 47 -12.42 13.19 43.16
C CYS A 47 -13.86 13.61 42.84
N ASN A 48 -14.12 14.90 42.59
CA ASN A 48 -15.44 15.43 42.24
C ASN A 48 -15.55 15.80 40.75
N ASP A 49 -14.49 16.33 40.13
CA ASP A 49 -14.47 16.68 38.70
C ASP A 49 -13.04 16.60 38.12
N PHE A 50 -12.58 15.38 37.79
CA PHE A 50 -11.18 15.16 37.36
C PHE A 50 -10.83 15.83 36.03
N TYR A 51 -11.78 15.87 35.08
CA TYR A 51 -11.58 16.56 33.82
C TYR A 51 -11.40 18.07 34.05
N LYS A 52 -12.26 18.70 34.86
CA LYS A 52 -12.12 20.12 35.19
C LYS A 52 -10.95 20.42 36.13
N TYR A 53 -10.52 19.47 36.95
CA TYR A 53 -9.26 19.57 37.69
C TYR A 53 -8.06 19.63 36.73
N THR A 54 -8.02 18.77 35.71
CA THR A 54 -6.88 18.66 34.78
C THR A 54 -6.90 19.72 33.68
N CYS A 55 -8.08 20.11 33.21
CA CYS A 55 -8.29 20.99 32.04
C CYS A 55 -8.95 22.34 32.37
N GLY A 56 -9.31 22.62 33.63
CA GLY A 56 -10.13 23.77 34.00
C GLY A 56 -9.49 25.15 33.83
N ASN A 57 -8.20 25.24 33.51
CA ASN A 57 -7.49 26.45 33.12
C ASN A 57 -7.00 26.42 31.65
N PHE A 58 -7.32 25.37 30.89
CA PHE A 58 -6.81 25.12 29.54
C PHE A 58 -7.17 26.24 28.54
N ALA A 59 -6.15 26.83 27.91
CA ALA A 59 -6.30 27.94 26.97
C ALA A 59 -6.37 27.53 25.48
N GLY A 60 -6.17 26.25 25.16
CA GLY A 60 -6.14 25.72 23.80
C GLY A 60 -4.80 25.10 23.36
N ASP A 61 -3.69 25.49 24.00
CA ASP A 61 -2.32 25.32 23.48
C ASP A 61 -1.80 23.87 23.29
N MET A 62 -2.59 22.85 23.66
CA MET A 62 -2.13 21.45 23.78
C MET A 62 -3.17 20.41 23.32
N SER A 63 -4.15 20.77 22.47
CA SER A 63 -5.11 19.80 21.91
C SER A 63 -4.62 19.15 20.61
N PHE A 64 -5.27 18.05 20.21
CA PHE A 64 -5.13 17.44 18.88
C PHE A 64 -5.28 18.48 17.74
N ASP A 65 -6.31 19.33 17.79
CA ASP A 65 -6.55 20.43 16.83
C ASP A 65 -5.35 21.38 16.67
N VAL A 66 -4.64 21.66 17.77
CA VAL A 66 -3.47 22.55 17.79
C VAL A 66 -2.20 21.82 17.36
N SER A 67 -2.04 20.54 17.70
CA SER A 67 -0.98 19.69 17.13
C SER A 67 -1.08 19.66 15.60
N ASP A 68 -2.27 19.35 15.07
CA ASP A 68 -2.53 19.35 13.63
C ASP A 68 -2.31 20.73 13.01
N THR A 69 -2.84 21.80 13.62
CA THR A 69 -2.63 23.17 13.10
C THR A 69 -1.14 23.57 13.09
N ASN A 70 -0.36 23.19 14.09
CA ASN A 70 1.08 23.48 14.16
C ASN A 70 1.88 22.68 13.14
N ASN A 71 1.63 21.37 13.03
CA ASN A 71 2.23 20.52 12.01
C ASN A 71 1.88 21.01 10.60
N ALA A 72 0.66 21.51 10.39
CA ALA A 72 0.22 22.06 9.12
C ALA A 72 0.99 23.34 8.77
N VAL A 73 1.19 24.24 9.73
CA VAL A 73 2.04 25.42 9.56
C VAL A 73 3.52 25.06 9.37
N ALA A 74 4.03 24.02 10.04
CA ALA A 74 5.40 23.53 9.84
C ALA A 74 5.61 23.03 8.40
N MET A 75 4.65 22.27 7.86
CA MET A 75 4.65 21.91 6.45
C MET A 75 4.52 23.17 5.57
N ALA A 76 3.55 24.07 5.80
CA ALA A 76 3.42 25.38 5.12
C ALA A 76 4.73 26.17 4.97
N ASN A 77 5.56 26.14 6.02
CA ASN A 77 6.81 26.87 6.07
C ASN A 77 7.94 26.19 5.30
N GLN A 78 8.08 24.87 5.41
CA GLN A 78 8.97 24.11 4.51
C GLN A 78 8.53 24.35 3.06
N MET A 79 7.21 24.30 2.83
CA MET A 79 6.46 24.60 1.60
C MET A 79 6.48 26.09 1.18
N GLY A 80 7.42 26.89 1.70
CA GLY A 80 7.76 28.22 1.17
C GLY A 80 9.18 28.36 0.56
N ASN A 81 10.11 27.45 0.86
CA ASN A 81 11.56 27.65 0.77
C ASN A 81 12.19 27.15 -0.55
N THR A 82 12.14 27.91 -1.65
CA THR A 82 12.43 27.44 -3.04
C THR A 82 13.62 26.49 -3.19
N THR A 83 14.73 26.78 -2.52
CA THR A 83 15.96 25.96 -2.51
C THR A 83 15.69 24.49 -2.14
N TYR A 84 14.70 24.20 -1.31
CA TYR A 84 14.28 22.83 -0.96
C TYR A 84 13.39 22.18 -2.04
N VAL A 85 12.48 22.89 -2.71
CA VAL A 85 11.70 22.26 -3.81
C VAL A 85 12.61 21.94 -4.99
N ASP A 86 13.46 22.88 -5.40
CA ASP A 86 14.28 22.73 -6.60
C ASP A 86 15.23 21.53 -6.47
N ALA A 87 15.73 21.29 -5.26
CA ALA A 87 16.55 20.14 -4.88
C ALA A 87 15.77 18.83 -4.58
N SER A 88 14.44 18.87 -4.44
CA SER A 88 13.62 17.71 -4.07
C SER A 88 13.19 16.85 -5.27
N PRO A 89 12.76 15.59 -5.06
CA PRO A 89 12.21 14.73 -6.11
C PRO A 89 10.90 15.26 -6.73
N ASP A 90 10.58 14.83 -7.95
CA ASP A 90 9.44 15.36 -8.71
C ASP A 90 8.05 15.19 -8.04
N PRO A 91 7.74 14.12 -7.28
CA PRO A 91 6.50 14.08 -6.50
C PRO A 91 6.37 15.28 -5.54
N VAL A 92 7.46 15.70 -4.88
CA VAL A 92 7.49 16.86 -3.97
C VAL A 92 7.22 18.15 -4.76
N LYS A 93 7.91 18.34 -5.90
CA LYS A 93 7.67 19.44 -6.86
C LYS A 93 6.22 19.51 -7.37
N GLN A 94 5.57 18.37 -7.59
CA GLN A 94 4.16 18.31 -8.00
C GLN A 94 3.23 18.80 -6.89
N VAL A 95 3.50 18.44 -5.63
CA VAL A 95 2.70 18.93 -4.50
C VAL A 95 2.94 20.42 -4.25
N ALA A 96 4.15 20.95 -4.49
CA ALA A 96 4.45 22.39 -4.42
C ALA A 96 3.56 23.20 -5.36
N TRP A 97 3.50 22.75 -6.61
CA TRP A 97 2.67 23.33 -7.64
C TRP A 97 1.19 23.26 -7.24
N TYR A 98 0.71 22.12 -6.72
CA TYR A 98 -0.67 21.97 -6.22
C TYR A 98 -1.03 22.99 -5.13
N TYR A 99 -0.17 23.14 -4.11
CA TYR A 99 -0.33 24.12 -3.02
C TYR A 99 -0.35 25.57 -3.56
N GLN A 100 0.57 25.91 -4.47
CA GLN A 100 0.63 27.23 -5.10
C GLN A 100 -0.64 27.58 -5.90
N LYS A 101 -1.18 26.63 -6.66
CA LYS A 101 -2.46 26.82 -7.39
C LYS A 101 -3.63 26.95 -6.41
N CYS A 102 -3.70 26.10 -5.39
CA CYS A 102 -4.78 26.09 -4.41
C CYS A 102 -4.84 27.40 -3.60
N SER A 103 -3.69 27.90 -3.13
CA SER A 103 -3.59 29.16 -2.39
C SER A 103 -4.05 30.34 -3.25
N THR A 104 -3.59 30.38 -4.50
CA THR A 104 -3.95 31.42 -5.48
C THR A 104 -5.45 31.39 -5.82
N ALA A 105 -6.07 30.22 -5.92
CA ALA A 105 -7.50 30.08 -6.16
C ALA A 105 -8.33 30.50 -4.94
N ARG A 106 -8.01 30.01 -3.74
CA ARG A 106 -8.72 30.33 -2.49
C ARG A 106 -8.69 31.84 -2.18
N MET A 107 -7.57 32.53 -2.41
CA MET A 107 -7.47 33.99 -2.25
C MET A 107 -8.43 34.80 -3.15
N ASN A 108 -8.91 34.23 -4.26
CA ASN A 108 -9.73 34.92 -5.27
C ASN A 108 -11.06 34.20 -5.56
N TRP A 109 -11.53 33.33 -4.66
CA TRP A 109 -12.58 32.31 -4.89
C TRP A 109 -13.77 32.79 -5.74
N ASN A 110 -14.44 33.87 -5.32
CA ASN A 110 -15.63 34.42 -6.01
C ASN A 110 -15.35 34.94 -7.43
N SER A 111 -14.11 35.25 -7.78
CA SER A 111 -13.74 35.60 -9.16
C SER A 111 -13.65 34.35 -10.04
N VAL A 112 -13.07 33.27 -9.52
CA VAL A 112 -12.87 32.00 -10.23
C VAL A 112 -14.22 31.29 -10.45
N ASN A 113 -15.05 31.18 -9.40
CA ASN A 113 -16.32 30.44 -9.43
C ASN A 113 -17.57 31.28 -9.81
N SER A 114 -17.40 32.57 -10.12
CA SER A 114 -18.46 33.55 -10.43
C SER A 114 -19.56 33.10 -11.41
N ASN A 115 -19.26 32.16 -12.31
CA ASN A 115 -20.16 31.66 -13.34
C ASN A 115 -20.75 30.26 -13.04
N GLY A 116 -20.53 29.70 -11.84
CA GLY A 116 -21.06 28.39 -11.42
C GLY A 116 -20.62 27.21 -12.29
N LYS A 117 -19.60 27.38 -13.16
CA LYS A 117 -19.30 26.46 -14.26
C LYS A 117 -19.07 25.02 -13.79
N PHE A 118 -18.34 24.83 -12.69
CA PHE A 118 -18.02 23.48 -12.18
C PHE A 118 -19.27 22.66 -11.85
N VAL A 119 -20.26 23.26 -11.18
CA VAL A 119 -21.54 22.63 -10.83
C VAL A 119 -22.41 22.40 -12.08
N MET A 120 -22.45 23.37 -13.00
CA MET A 120 -23.16 23.20 -14.27
C MET A 120 -22.54 22.13 -15.16
N ASP A 121 -21.22 22.00 -15.21
CA ASP A 121 -20.56 20.95 -15.98
C ASP A 121 -20.93 19.56 -15.46
N ALA A 122 -21.06 19.37 -14.13
CA ALA A 122 -21.54 18.12 -13.54
C ALA A 122 -23.01 17.82 -13.92
N ILE A 123 -23.91 18.81 -13.80
CA ILE A 123 -25.31 18.68 -14.24
C ILE A 123 -25.38 18.33 -15.74
N ASN A 124 -24.60 19.02 -16.57
CA ASN A 124 -24.61 18.83 -18.01
C ASN A 124 -24.06 17.46 -18.45
N ARG A 125 -23.12 16.88 -17.69
CA ARG A 125 -22.59 15.53 -17.93
C ARG A 125 -23.65 14.45 -17.71
N ILE A 126 -24.38 14.51 -16.59
CA ILE A 126 -25.48 13.59 -16.30
C ILE A 126 -26.64 13.80 -17.29
N ALA A 127 -26.90 15.06 -17.68
CA ALA A 127 -27.94 15.40 -18.65
C ALA A 127 -27.63 15.00 -20.09
N ALA A 128 -26.37 14.63 -20.40
CA ALA A 128 -26.00 14.12 -21.71
C ALA A 128 -26.63 12.74 -21.97
N GLY A 129 -26.57 11.83 -20.99
CA GLY A 129 -26.94 10.42 -21.13
C GLY A 129 -25.87 9.59 -21.85
N ASP A 130 -25.88 8.26 -21.65
CA ASP A 130 -25.08 7.33 -22.47
C ASP A 130 -25.48 7.41 -23.96
N PRO A 131 -24.53 7.71 -24.89
CA PRO A 131 -24.80 7.80 -26.32
C PRO A 131 -25.42 6.55 -26.98
N ASP A 132 -25.17 5.33 -26.46
CA ASP A 132 -25.78 4.12 -27.02
C ASP A 132 -27.24 3.91 -26.56
N PHE A 133 -27.65 4.59 -25.48
CA PHE A 133 -28.98 4.42 -24.87
C PHE A 133 -29.73 5.74 -24.60
N LEU A 134 -29.36 6.85 -25.26
CA LEU A 134 -29.87 8.22 -25.01
C LEU A 134 -31.37 8.31 -24.70
N ASN A 135 -32.22 7.67 -25.51
CA ASN A 135 -33.69 7.64 -25.35
C ASN A 135 -34.18 7.01 -24.04
N ARG A 136 -33.27 6.45 -23.22
CA ARG A 136 -33.50 5.73 -21.96
C ARG A 136 -32.67 6.28 -20.81
N THR A 137 -31.59 7.02 -21.09
CA THR A 137 -30.61 7.55 -20.11
C THR A 137 -30.64 9.07 -19.98
N GLN A 138 -31.17 9.80 -20.96
CA GLN A 138 -31.24 11.26 -20.94
C GLN A 138 -32.46 11.76 -20.14
N PHE A 139 -32.21 12.28 -18.93
CA PHE A 139 -33.22 12.91 -18.07
C PHE A 139 -32.80 14.33 -17.70
N PRO A 140 -33.57 15.39 -18.04
CA PRO A 140 -33.22 16.75 -17.67
C PRO A 140 -33.48 17.00 -16.18
N PHE A 141 -32.67 17.85 -15.55
CA PHE A 141 -32.84 18.24 -14.15
C PHE A 141 -34.07 19.14 -13.95
N TYR A 142 -35.23 18.52 -13.69
CA TYR A 142 -36.54 19.20 -13.70
C TYR A 142 -36.68 20.35 -12.69
N MET A 143 -35.97 20.34 -11.57
CA MET A 143 -35.93 21.42 -10.59
C MET A 143 -35.26 22.70 -11.15
N PHE A 144 -34.28 22.53 -12.05
CA PHE A 144 -33.59 23.64 -12.72
C PHE A 144 -34.24 24.00 -14.07
N TYR A 145 -34.76 23.01 -14.79
CA TYR A 145 -35.51 23.14 -16.04
C TYR A 145 -37.01 22.88 -15.80
N GLN A 146 -37.63 23.76 -15.00
CA GLN A 146 -39.02 23.64 -14.54
C GLN A 146 -40.05 23.64 -15.68
N ASP A 147 -39.67 24.18 -16.83
CA ASP A 147 -40.40 24.15 -18.10
C ASP A 147 -40.52 22.74 -18.72
N GLN A 148 -39.59 21.84 -18.39
CA GLN A 148 -39.57 20.46 -18.90
C GLN A 148 -40.54 19.57 -18.12
N LYS A 149 -41.38 18.84 -18.86
CA LYS A 149 -42.32 17.87 -18.27
C LYS A 149 -41.61 16.55 -17.97
N PRO A 150 -41.87 15.90 -16.82
CA PRO A 150 -41.38 14.55 -16.55
C PRO A 150 -41.81 13.56 -17.62
N GLY A 151 -40.88 12.70 -18.05
CA GLY A 151 -41.16 11.58 -18.94
C GLY A 151 -41.77 10.39 -18.21
N SER A 152 -41.75 9.24 -18.87
CA SER A 152 -41.94 7.95 -18.19
C SER A 152 -40.92 7.79 -17.05
N PHE A 153 -41.29 7.05 -16.00
CA PHE A 153 -40.35 6.64 -14.96
C PHE A 153 -39.15 5.90 -15.61
N PRO A 154 -37.89 6.12 -15.15
CA PRO A 154 -36.73 5.52 -15.79
C PRO A 154 -36.81 3.99 -15.82
N ASP A 155 -36.56 3.39 -16.99
CA ASP A 155 -36.43 1.93 -17.07
C ASP A 155 -35.12 1.45 -16.43
N ARG A 156 -34.92 0.12 -16.30
CA ARG A 156 -33.77 -0.44 -15.58
C ARG A 156 -32.40 0.03 -16.09
N VAL A 157 -32.24 0.37 -17.37
CA VAL A 157 -30.98 0.91 -17.92
C VAL A 157 -30.84 2.39 -17.58
N GLY A 158 -31.91 3.17 -17.70
CA GLY A 158 -31.94 4.56 -17.24
C GLY A 158 -31.66 4.69 -15.74
N MET A 159 -32.15 3.75 -14.93
CA MET A 159 -31.89 3.70 -13.49
C MET A 159 -30.52 3.10 -13.14
N GLY A 160 -29.94 2.26 -14.00
CA GLY A 160 -28.52 1.89 -13.89
C GLY A 160 -27.61 3.10 -14.12
N TYR A 161 -27.86 3.85 -15.20
CA TYR A 161 -27.12 5.07 -15.55
C TYR A 161 -27.24 6.16 -14.49
N LEU A 162 -28.47 6.53 -14.09
CA LEU A 162 -28.73 7.60 -13.10
C LEU A 162 -28.14 7.30 -11.72
N LEU A 163 -27.86 6.05 -11.36
CA LEU A 163 -27.25 5.69 -10.08
C LEU A 163 -25.74 5.45 -10.20
N GLY A 164 -25.27 4.86 -11.30
CA GLY A 164 -23.87 4.56 -11.52
C GLY A 164 -23.06 5.81 -11.89
N TYR A 165 -23.51 6.60 -12.86
CA TYR A 165 -22.72 7.71 -13.42
C TYR A 165 -22.40 8.80 -12.36
N PRO A 166 -23.33 9.21 -11.48
CA PRO A 166 -22.99 10.12 -10.37
C PRO A 166 -22.01 9.51 -9.37
N ALA A 167 -22.15 8.20 -9.07
CA ALA A 167 -21.29 7.52 -8.10
C ALA A 167 -19.85 7.35 -8.62
N GLY A 168 -19.68 6.88 -9.86
CA GLY A 168 -18.36 6.64 -10.45
C GLY A 168 -17.72 7.86 -11.06
N PHE A 169 -18.46 8.68 -11.83
CA PHE A 169 -17.85 9.90 -12.35
C PHE A 169 -17.78 10.98 -11.28
N GLU A 170 -18.90 11.50 -10.77
CA GLU A 170 -18.85 12.65 -9.85
C GLU A 170 -18.35 12.29 -8.43
N GLY A 171 -18.30 11.01 -8.07
CA GLY A 171 -17.94 10.55 -6.71
C GLY A 171 -19.10 10.67 -5.71
N VAL A 172 -20.34 10.75 -6.19
CA VAL A 172 -21.54 11.08 -5.41
C VAL A 172 -22.61 9.99 -5.59
N PRO A 173 -22.61 8.94 -4.77
CA PRO A 173 -23.69 7.95 -4.73
C PRO A 173 -25.02 8.57 -4.27
N SER A 174 -26.10 7.80 -4.41
CA SER A 174 -27.44 8.22 -3.97
C SER A 174 -28.26 7.03 -3.45
N LEU A 175 -29.04 6.35 -4.30
CA LEU A 175 -29.91 5.23 -3.86
C LEU A 175 -29.19 3.90 -3.64
N VAL A 176 -28.01 3.73 -4.24
CA VAL A 176 -27.15 2.56 -4.09
C VAL A 176 -25.72 3.08 -4.00
N THR A 177 -24.95 2.58 -3.03
CA THR A 177 -23.61 3.07 -2.72
C THR A 177 -22.57 2.01 -3.10
N PRO A 178 -21.72 2.23 -4.13
CA PRO A 178 -20.66 1.31 -4.52
C PRO A 178 -19.30 1.73 -3.92
N PHE A 179 -18.52 0.76 -3.42
CA PHE A 179 -17.13 1.00 -3.02
C PHE A 179 -16.27 -0.27 -3.12
N VAL A 180 -14.96 -0.10 -2.92
CA VAL A 180 -13.99 -1.19 -2.75
C VAL A 180 -13.48 -1.15 -1.33
N ASP A 181 -13.47 -2.31 -0.69
CA ASP A 181 -12.78 -2.54 0.58
C ASP A 181 -12.12 -3.93 0.53
N THR A 182 -11.26 -4.16 1.50
CA THR A 182 -10.76 -5.47 1.92
C THR A 182 -11.85 -6.53 1.84
N ASN A 183 -11.57 -7.70 1.27
CA ASN A 183 -12.52 -8.80 1.28
C ASN A 183 -12.53 -9.45 2.66
N TRP A 184 -13.59 -9.23 3.43
CA TRP A 184 -13.65 -9.62 4.84
C TRP A 184 -13.46 -11.13 5.12
N LYS A 185 -13.74 -12.00 4.13
CA LYS A 185 -13.59 -13.47 4.27
C LYS A 185 -12.37 -14.04 3.54
N ASP A 186 -11.73 -13.29 2.66
CA ASP A 186 -10.48 -13.67 1.99
C ASP A 186 -9.56 -12.44 1.79
N PRO A 187 -9.13 -11.77 2.88
CA PRO A 187 -8.27 -10.58 2.79
C PRO A 187 -6.83 -10.93 2.35
N HIS A 188 -6.47 -12.20 2.42
CA HIS A 188 -5.10 -12.69 2.34
C HIS A 188 -4.85 -13.63 1.14
N GLY A 189 -5.92 -14.04 0.44
CA GLY A 189 -5.88 -14.78 -0.82
C GLY A 189 -6.01 -13.90 -2.07
N PRO A 190 -6.34 -14.50 -3.23
CA PRO A 190 -6.30 -13.81 -4.54
C PRO A 190 -7.40 -12.74 -4.70
N ASP A 191 -8.46 -12.80 -3.90
CA ASP A 191 -9.55 -11.84 -3.90
C ASP A 191 -9.48 -10.89 -2.68
N GLY A 192 -8.26 -10.50 -2.26
CA GLY A 192 -7.98 -9.64 -1.09
C GLY A 192 -8.78 -8.34 -0.95
N TYR A 193 -9.41 -7.87 -2.04
CA TYR A 193 -10.36 -6.76 -2.06
C TYR A 193 -11.62 -7.15 -2.85
N ALA A 194 -12.79 -6.72 -2.37
CA ALA A 194 -14.08 -7.01 -2.98
C ALA A 194 -14.90 -5.73 -3.26
N TYR A 195 -15.86 -5.84 -4.19
CA TYR A 195 -16.79 -4.76 -4.54
C TYR A 195 -17.99 -4.82 -3.60
N TYR A 196 -18.20 -3.77 -2.82
CA TYR A 196 -19.32 -3.65 -1.90
C TYR A 196 -20.48 -2.85 -2.53
N ILE A 197 -21.70 -3.30 -2.29
CA ILE A 197 -22.96 -2.66 -2.69
C ILE A 197 -23.79 -2.41 -1.43
N ASP A 198 -23.97 -1.15 -1.09
CA ASP A 198 -24.56 -0.72 0.17
C ASP A 198 -25.78 0.20 0.00
N GLN A 199 -26.44 0.48 1.12
CA GLN A 199 -27.66 1.26 1.29
C GLN A 199 -27.57 2.72 0.76
N PRO A 200 -28.69 3.45 0.68
CA PRO A 200 -28.70 4.83 0.20
C PRO A 200 -27.78 5.76 0.99
N THR A 201 -26.98 6.55 0.26
CA THR A 201 -26.31 7.74 0.80
C THR A 201 -27.32 8.89 0.79
N THR A 202 -27.70 9.35 1.98
CA THR A 202 -28.72 10.39 2.21
C THR A 202 -28.09 11.77 2.44
N LEU A 203 -28.87 12.85 2.29
CA LEU A 203 -28.40 14.24 2.41
C LEU A 203 -27.99 14.61 3.86
N LEU A 204 -28.47 13.85 4.84
CA LEU A 204 -27.99 13.86 6.23
C LEU A 204 -27.77 12.41 6.70
N PRO A 205 -26.80 12.12 7.59
CA PRO A 205 -26.62 10.80 8.20
C PRO A 205 -27.86 10.27 8.94
N TYR A 206 -27.99 8.94 9.00
CA TYR A 206 -29.16 8.23 9.55
C TYR A 206 -29.61 8.75 10.92
N THR A 207 -28.67 9.01 11.82
CA THR A 207 -28.91 9.53 13.17
C THR A 207 -29.63 10.89 13.20
N TYR A 208 -29.41 11.78 12.23
CA TYR A 208 -30.17 13.04 12.13
C TYR A 208 -31.65 12.78 11.85
N HIS A 209 -31.97 11.81 11.00
CA HIS A 209 -33.35 11.45 10.67
C HIS A 209 -34.08 10.78 11.85
N VAL A 210 -33.36 10.06 12.71
CA VAL A 210 -33.95 9.41 13.90
C VAL A 210 -34.04 10.35 15.11
N LYS A 211 -32.98 11.13 15.39
CA LYS A 211 -32.84 11.89 16.65
C LYS A 211 -33.12 13.39 16.51
N ALA A 212 -32.95 13.97 15.32
CA ALA A 212 -32.93 15.44 15.13
C ALA A 212 -33.83 15.97 13.99
N TRP A 213 -34.67 15.13 13.37
CA TRP A 213 -35.40 15.49 12.14
C TRP A 213 -36.26 16.75 12.28
N GLY A 214 -37.01 16.87 13.38
CA GLY A 214 -37.86 18.04 13.66
C GLY A 214 -37.11 19.38 13.83
N ILE A 215 -35.78 19.32 13.99
CA ILE A 215 -34.89 20.50 13.99
C ILE A 215 -34.39 20.78 12.55
N TYR A 216 -34.07 19.72 11.79
CA TYR A 216 -33.34 19.83 10.52
C TYR A 216 -34.19 19.85 9.24
N GLU A 217 -35.41 19.31 9.22
CA GLU A 217 -36.26 19.24 8.00
C GLU A 217 -36.37 20.59 7.26
N GLN A 218 -36.75 21.63 8.00
CA GLN A 218 -36.96 22.97 7.45
C GLN A 218 -35.63 23.65 7.11
N ALA A 219 -34.55 23.36 7.84
CA ALA A 219 -33.20 23.87 7.56
C ALA A 219 -32.63 23.27 6.27
N LEU A 220 -32.76 21.95 6.08
CA LEU A 220 -32.36 21.24 4.86
C LEU A 220 -33.19 21.73 3.66
N THR A 221 -34.51 21.83 3.80
CA THR A 221 -35.40 22.40 2.76
C THR A 221 -34.96 23.82 2.35
N ASN A 222 -34.63 24.68 3.32
CA ASN A 222 -34.14 26.03 3.05
C ASN A 222 -32.77 26.02 2.34
N SER A 223 -31.88 25.08 2.71
CA SER A 223 -30.57 24.90 2.07
C SER A 223 -30.69 24.49 0.59
N VAL A 224 -31.61 23.57 0.27
CA VAL A 224 -31.94 23.18 -1.11
C VAL A 224 -32.37 24.41 -1.94
N VAL A 225 -33.35 25.17 -1.43
CA VAL A 225 -33.87 26.37 -2.11
C VAL A 225 -32.81 27.46 -2.26
N ALA A 226 -31.94 27.66 -1.26
CA ALA A 226 -30.85 28.64 -1.31
C ALA A 226 -29.79 28.26 -2.35
N THR A 227 -29.33 27.00 -2.34
CA THR A 227 -28.32 26.46 -3.27
C THR A 227 -28.80 26.53 -4.72
N MET A 228 -30.05 26.14 -4.97
CA MET A 228 -30.65 26.18 -6.31
C MET A 228 -30.89 27.59 -6.84
N ASN A 229 -31.29 28.53 -5.99
CA ASN A 229 -31.39 29.95 -6.37
C ASN A 229 -30.01 30.57 -6.64
N LEU A 230 -28.97 30.18 -5.89
CA LEU A 230 -27.60 30.63 -6.14
C LEU A 230 -27.09 30.08 -7.49
N LEU A 231 -27.29 28.79 -7.76
CA LEU A 231 -26.96 28.17 -9.04
C LEU A 231 -27.69 28.88 -10.21
N ALA A 232 -29.01 29.08 -10.11
CA ALA A 232 -29.79 29.75 -11.15
C ALA A 232 -29.30 31.17 -11.44
N LYS A 233 -28.94 31.92 -10.38
CA LYS A 233 -28.33 33.25 -10.49
C LYS A 233 -27.00 33.23 -11.26
N THR A 234 -26.16 32.19 -11.09
CA THR A 234 -24.91 32.09 -11.89
C THR A 234 -25.16 31.91 -13.39
N GLN A 235 -26.29 31.30 -13.76
CA GLN A 235 -26.71 31.09 -15.16
C GLN A 235 -27.67 32.16 -15.69
N ASN A 236 -27.80 33.29 -14.96
CA ASN A 236 -28.74 34.37 -15.29
C ASN A 236 -30.20 33.89 -15.46
N LYS A 237 -30.60 32.84 -14.74
CA LYS A 237 -31.95 32.24 -14.75
C LYS A 237 -32.69 32.59 -13.45
N THR A 238 -33.99 32.84 -13.58
CA THR A 238 -34.93 32.90 -12.45
C THR A 238 -35.73 31.61 -12.41
N LEU A 239 -35.82 30.96 -11.25
CA LEU A 239 -36.70 29.81 -11.02
C LEU A 239 -38.02 30.28 -10.42
N ASP A 240 -39.13 29.63 -10.77
CA ASP A 240 -40.39 29.79 -10.05
C ASP A 240 -40.22 29.25 -8.63
N GLN A 241 -40.43 30.13 -7.64
CA GLN A 241 -40.17 29.84 -6.24
C GLN A 241 -41.22 28.89 -5.64
N LYS A 242 -42.45 28.86 -6.19
CA LYS A 242 -43.47 27.92 -5.73
C LYS A 242 -43.11 26.49 -6.16
N THR A 243 -42.74 26.31 -7.42
CA THR A 243 -42.31 25.02 -7.97
C THR A 243 -41.00 24.57 -7.31
N LEU A 244 -40.02 25.47 -7.14
CA LEU A 244 -38.75 25.16 -6.47
C LEU A 244 -38.95 24.74 -5.00
N LEU A 245 -39.81 25.43 -4.25
CA LEU A 245 -40.10 25.06 -2.85
C LEU A 245 -40.84 23.72 -2.76
N GLN A 246 -41.69 23.37 -3.72
CA GLN A 246 -42.32 22.06 -3.76
C GLN A 246 -41.31 20.97 -4.12
N ASP A 247 -40.52 21.15 -5.19
CA ASP A 247 -39.45 20.23 -5.57
C ASP A 247 -38.47 19.98 -4.41
N ALA A 248 -38.12 21.03 -3.66
CA ALA A 248 -37.24 20.93 -2.50
C ALA A 248 -37.85 20.08 -1.38
N LYS A 249 -39.13 20.31 -1.03
CA LYS A 249 -39.85 19.51 -0.04
C LYS A 249 -40.00 18.05 -0.48
N ASP A 250 -40.30 17.82 -1.75
CA ASP A 250 -40.48 16.48 -2.30
C ASP A 250 -39.19 15.66 -2.19
N ILE A 251 -38.02 16.27 -2.47
CA ILE A 251 -36.73 15.55 -2.32
C ILE A 251 -36.28 15.40 -0.87
N VAL A 252 -36.61 16.35 0.02
CA VAL A 252 -36.28 16.27 1.46
C VAL A 252 -37.14 15.21 2.17
N ALA A 253 -38.43 15.13 1.83
CA ALA A 253 -39.31 14.06 2.31
C ALA A 253 -38.89 12.68 1.76
N PHE A 254 -38.40 12.62 0.52
CA PHE A 254 -37.84 11.40 -0.05
C PHE A 254 -36.53 10.98 0.64
N ASP A 255 -35.63 11.92 0.96
CA ASP A 255 -34.40 11.67 1.72
C ASP A 255 -34.68 11.04 3.10
N HIS A 256 -35.65 11.60 3.83
CA HIS A 256 -36.09 11.07 5.13
C HIS A 256 -36.69 9.67 5.02
N LEU A 257 -37.49 9.43 3.97
CA LEU A 257 -38.04 8.11 3.67
C LEU A 257 -36.93 7.09 3.38
N LEU A 258 -35.90 7.49 2.62
CA LEU A 258 -34.72 6.66 2.33
C LEU A 258 -34.01 6.25 3.63
N ALA A 259 -33.66 7.22 4.48
CA ALA A 259 -32.99 6.95 5.74
C ALA A 259 -33.80 5.99 6.64
N LEU A 260 -35.06 6.31 6.95
CA LEU A 260 -35.83 5.53 7.92
C LEU A 260 -36.31 4.16 7.39
N THR A 261 -36.57 4.03 6.10
CA THR A 261 -37.16 2.80 5.53
C THR A 261 -36.11 1.94 4.81
N TYR A 262 -35.25 2.57 4.02
CA TYR A 262 -34.34 1.91 3.06
C TYR A 262 -32.87 1.90 3.49
N SER A 263 -32.53 2.41 4.68
CA SER A 263 -31.25 2.20 5.35
C SER A 263 -31.41 1.43 6.67
N THR A 264 -30.37 0.70 7.07
CA THR A 264 -30.21 0.01 8.36
C THR A 264 -29.45 0.93 9.33
N ASP A 265 -29.73 0.81 10.64
CA ASP A 265 -29.09 1.62 11.66
C ASP A 265 -27.61 1.23 11.90
N ASP A 266 -26.83 2.18 12.41
CA ASP A 266 -25.38 2.04 12.52
C ASP A 266 -24.93 0.96 13.54
N THR A 267 -25.76 0.63 14.54
CA THR A 267 -25.46 -0.46 15.50
C THR A 267 -25.65 -1.83 14.84
N THR A 268 -26.75 -2.02 14.11
CA THR A 268 -27.01 -3.25 13.34
C THR A 268 -26.02 -3.41 12.17
N ARG A 269 -25.46 -2.31 11.63
CA ARG A 269 -24.44 -2.32 10.57
C ARG A 269 -23.06 -2.82 11.02
N ARG A 270 -22.66 -2.58 12.28
CA ARG A 270 -21.38 -3.07 12.85
C ARG A 270 -21.29 -4.58 13.00
N GLN A 271 -22.37 -5.32 12.77
CA GLN A 271 -22.36 -6.79 12.69
C GLN A 271 -21.86 -7.23 11.30
N SER A 272 -20.55 -7.19 11.09
CA SER A 272 -19.92 -7.43 9.79
C SER A 272 -20.31 -8.78 9.15
N GLU A 273 -20.49 -9.83 9.96
CA GLU A 273 -20.95 -11.14 9.48
C GLU A 273 -22.33 -11.09 8.81
N ARG A 274 -23.25 -10.28 9.36
CA ARG A 274 -24.60 -10.08 8.79
C ARG A 274 -24.54 -9.29 7.48
N SER A 275 -23.57 -8.39 7.35
CA SER A 275 -23.39 -7.51 6.20
C SER A 275 -22.63 -8.23 5.05
N TYR A 276 -21.87 -9.28 5.31
CA TYR A 276 -21.13 -10.00 4.25
C TYR A 276 -22.03 -10.97 3.44
N ASN A 277 -22.75 -10.46 2.43
CA ASN A 277 -23.63 -11.26 1.57
C ASN A 277 -23.10 -11.36 0.11
N PRO A 278 -22.24 -12.35 -0.22
CA PRO A 278 -21.58 -12.45 -1.53
C PRO A 278 -22.50 -12.98 -2.65
N MET A 279 -22.90 -12.11 -3.58
CA MET A 279 -23.78 -12.40 -4.72
C MET A 279 -23.07 -12.25 -6.07
N THR A 280 -23.38 -13.09 -7.06
CA THR A 280 -22.89 -12.88 -8.44
C THR A 280 -23.75 -11.87 -9.21
N MET A 281 -23.22 -11.33 -10.31
CA MET A 281 -23.93 -10.45 -11.25
C MET A 281 -25.28 -11.03 -11.72
N GLY A 282 -25.36 -12.36 -11.89
CA GLY A 282 -26.59 -13.07 -12.23
C GLY A 282 -27.62 -13.06 -11.09
N GLN A 283 -27.17 -13.28 -9.84
CA GLN A 283 -28.03 -13.23 -8.66
C GLN A 283 -28.57 -11.81 -8.42
N LEU A 284 -27.72 -10.78 -8.50
CA LEU A 284 -28.12 -9.37 -8.45
C LEU A 284 -29.19 -9.04 -9.51
N SER A 285 -28.95 -9.46 -10.75
CA SER A 285 -29.86 -9.21 -11.88
C SER A 285 -31.19 -9.96 -11.77
N GLN A 286 -31.25 -11.07 -11.03
CA GLN A 286 -32.47 -11.84 -10.77
C GLN A 286 -33.27 -11.30 -9.58
N MET A 287 -32.60 -10.93 -8.48
CA MET A 287 -33.24 -10.45 -7.24
C MET A 287 -33.66 -8.98 -7.33
N TYR A 288 -32.85 -8.15 -8.00
CA TYR A 288 -33.03 -6.71 -8.09
C TYR A 288 -33.18 -6.21 -9.55
N PRO A 289 -34.14 -6.74 -10.34
CA PRO A 289 -34.23 -6.52 -11.79
C PRO A 289 -34.69 -5.12 -12.22
N LYS A 290 -35.06 -4.22 -11.28
CA LYS A 290 -35.38 -2.82 -11.59
C LYS A 290 -34.13 -1.96 -11.82
N ILE A 291 -32.95 -2.46 -11.49
CA ILE A 291 -31.66 -1.84 -11.81
C ILE A 291 -30.94 -2.73 -12.84
N SER A 292 -30.41 -2.13 -13.90
CA SER A 292 -29.49 -2.81 -14.81
C SER A 292 -28.11 -2.81 -14.17
N TRP A 293 -27.75 -3.88 -13.45
CA TRP A 293 -26.44 -3.99 -12.79
C TRP A 293 -25.27 -3.95 -13.78
N HIS A 294 -25.48 -4.48 -14.99
CA HIS A 294 -24.59 -4.37 -16.16
C HIS A 294 -24.50 -2.93 -16.73
N THR A 295 -25.22 -1.97 -16.16
CA THR A 295 -25.12 -0.52 -16.47
C THR A 295 -24.67 0.26 -15.23
N PHE A 296 -25.23 -0.06 -14.04
CA PHE A 296 -24.84 0.54 -12.77
C PHE A 296 -23.35 0.35 -12.48
N VAL A 297 -22.84 -0.89 -12.55
CA VAL A 297 -21.45 -1.18 -12.18
C VAL A 297 -20.40 -0.56 -13.11
N PRO A 298 -20.48 -0.65 -14.46
CA PRO A 298 -19.49 0.03 -15.30
C PRO A 298 -19.49 1.55 -15.10
N GLU A 299 -20.66 2.16 -14.92
CA GLU A 299 -20.78 3.60 -14.67
C GLU A 299 -20.32 3.99 -13.25
N ALA A 300 -20.50 3.12 -12.26
CA ALA A 300 -19.96 3.28 -10.90
C ALA A 300 -18.43 3.13 -10.82
N CYS A 301 -17.82 2.43 -11.77
CA CYS A 301 -16.37 2.38 -11.95
C CYS A 301 -15.85 3.41 -12.99
N ALA A 302 -16.71 4.26 -13.56
CA ALA A 302 -16.34 5.15 -14.66
C ALA A 302 -15.63 6.43 -14.19
N PHE A 303 -14.33 6.32 -13.86
CA PHE A 303 -13.47 7.47 -13.57
C PHE A 303 -12.90 8.14 -14.85
N PHE A 304 -13.25 7.59 -16.02
CA PHE A 304 -12.90 8.12 -17.33
C PHE A 304 -13.70 9.40 -17.65
N PRO A 305 -13.05 10.51 -18.05
CA PRO A 305 -13.73 11.70 -18.57
C PRO A 305 -14.66 11.39 -19.74
N SER A 306 -15.93 11.17 -19.38
CA SER A 306 -17.06 10.85 -20.26
C SER A 306 -16.98 9.51 -21.03
N PHE A 307 -18.02 8.69 -20.86
CA PHE A 307 -18.48 7.68 -21.85
C PHE A 307 -18.79 8.29 -23.25
N LEU A 308 -18.82 9.62 -23.37
CA LEU A 308 -18.78 10.35 -24.64
C LEU A 308 -17.35 10.46 -25.21
N ASP A 309 -16.32 10.81 -24.42
CA ASP A 309 -14.95 10.99 -24.91
C ASP A 309 -14.17 9.67 -25.01
N ILE A 310 -14.66 8.59 -24.39
CA ILE A 310 -14.28 7.21 -24.74
C ILE A 310 -14.49 6.93 -26.26
N ARG A 311 -15.34 7.70 -26.94
CA ARG A 311 -15.54 7.63 -28.39
C ARG A 311 -14.58 8.52 -29.18
N THR A 312 -13.95 9.54 -28.56
CA THR A 312 -13.17 10.59 -29.26
C THR A 312 -11.73 10.85 -28.76
N ASN A 313 -11.42 10.82 -27.45
CA ASN A 313 -10.06 11.00 -26.90
C ASN A 313 -9.74 10.06 -25.72
N LEU A 314 -9.04 8.96 -25.99
CA LEU A 314 -8.55 8.04 -24.95
C LEU A 314 -7.21 8.46 -24.28
N ALA A 315 -6.58 9.52 -24.79
CA ALA A 315 -5.15 9.81 -24.60
C ALA A 315 -4.67 10.04 -23.15
N MET A 316 -5.54 10.43 -22.21
CA MET A 316 -5.15 10.64 -20.80
C MET A 316 -5.35 9.43 -19.88
N PHE A 317 -6.15 8.42 -20.25
CA PHE A 317 -6.59 7.37 -19.32
C PHE A 317 -6.18 5.93 -19.72
N GLN A 318 -5.52 5.73 -20.85
CA GLN A 318 -4.83 4.46 -21.18
C GLN A 318 -3.46 4.33 -20.46
N ALA A 319 -3.24 5.06 -19.37
CA ALA A 319 -1.95 5.10 -18.66
C ALA A 319 -1.68 3.88 -17.76
N THR A 320 -2.72 3.10 -17.47
CA THR A 320 -2.71 1.95 -16.56
C THR A 320 -3.78 0.95 -17.02
N GLY A 321 -3.41 -0.31 -17.28
CA GLY A 321 -4.35 -1.34 -17.76
C GLY A 321 -5.38 -1.77 -16.71
N THR A 322 -5.02 -1.58 -15.44
CA THR A 322 -5.70 -2.09 -14.25
C THR A 322 -7.21 -1.80 -14.21
N ALA A 323 -7.68 -0.61 -14.59
CA ALA A 323 -9.12 -0.33 -14.62
C ALA A 323 -9.93 -1.17 -15.63
N GLN A 324 -9.35 -1.66 -16.73
CA GLN A 324 -10.03 -2.61 -17.61
C GLN A 324 -10.04 -4.03 -17.02
N ASP A 325 -8.94 -4.45 -16.38
CA ASP A 325 -8.89 -5.74 -15.67
C ASP A 325 -9.84 -5.77 -14.47
N VAL A 326 -10.03 -4.65 -13.77
CA VAL A 326 -11.07 -4.46 -12.74
C VAL A 326 -12.47 -4.62 -13.35
N LEU A 327 -12.79 -3.88 -14.41
CA LEU A 327 -14.08 -4.00 -15.11
C LEU A 327 -14.32 -5.41 -15.64
N LYS A 328 -13.28 -6.09 -16.13
CA LYS A 328 -13.32 -7.49 -16.57
C LYS A 328 -13.58 -8.45 -15.40
N LYS A 329 -12.87 -8.29 -14.28
CA LYS A 329 -13.05 -9.11 -13.07
C LYS A 329 -14.46 -9.01 -12.51
N ILE A 330 -15.03 -7.81 -12.45
CA ILE A 330 -16.35 -7.62 -11.83
C ILE A 330 -17.52 -7.91 -12.79
N LEU A 331 -17.45 -7.49 -14.07
CA LEU A 331 -18.56 -7.59 -15.02
C LEU A 331 -18.58 -8.89 -15.82
N ASN A 332 -17.41 -9.39 -16.21
CA ASN A 332 -17.29 -10.45 -17.22
C ASN A 332 -16.97 -11.82 -16.64
N ASP A 333 -16.58 -11.90 -15.35
CA ASP A 333 -16.54 -13.17 -14.61
C ASP A 333 -17.93 -13.46 -13.99
N PRO A 334 -18.64 -14.51 -14.42
CA PRO A 334 -19.95 -14.87 -13.88
C PRO A 334 -19.89 -15.45 -12.45
N THR A 335 -18.69 -15.75 -11.94
CA THR A 335 -18.46 -16.29 -10.59
C THR A 335 -18.10 -15.20 -9.57
N TYR A 336 -17.69 -14.01 -10.03
CA TYR A 336 -17.29 -12.90 -9.16
C TYR A 336 -18.38 -12.53 -8.14
N LYS A 337 -17.93 -12.18 -6.93
CA LYS A 337 -18.79 -11.91 -5.77
C LYS A 337 -18.81 -10.43 -5.41
N TYR A 338 -19.96 -9.80 -5.64
CA TYR A 338 -20.31 -8.51 -5.04
C TYR A 338 -20.82 -8.73 -3.62
N ILE A 339 -20.31 -7.95 -2.65
CA ILE A 339 -20.75 -8.03 -1.26
C ILE A 339 -21.92 -7.07 -1.06
N VAL A 340 -23.15 -7.61 -0.96
CA VAL A 340 -24.33 -6.79 -0.72
C VAL A 340 -24.51 -6.59 0.78
N MET A 341 -24.30 -5.38 1.28
CA MET A 341 -24.33 -5.13 2.73
C MET A 341 -25.73 -5.25 3.32
N GLU A 342 -26.74 -4.73 2.62
CA GLU A 342 -28.11 -4.66 3.12
C GLU A 342 -29.12 -5.27 2.13
N PRO A 343 -29.08 -6.60 1.88
CA PRO A 343 -29.83 -7.24 0.80
C PRO A 343 -31.35 -7.14 0.95
N ILE A 344 -31.85 -7.03 2.19
CA ILE A 344 -33.28 -6.79 2.48
C ILE A 344 -33.67 -5.35 2.11
N LYS A 345 -32.82 -4.36 2.45
CA LYS A 345 -33.05 -2.95 2.11
C LYS A 345 -32.99 -2.71 0.61
N LEU A 346 -32.04 -3.34 -0.08
CA LEU A 346 -31.95 -3.34 -1.54
C LEU A 346 -33.17 -4.01 -2.20
N GLN A 347 -33.75 -5.06 -1.59
CA GLN A 347 -35.01 -5.63 -2.06
C GLN A 347 -36.18 -4.65 -1.92
N MET A 348 -36.29 -3.97 -0.77
CA MET A 348 -37.31 -2.95 -0.54
C MET A 348 -37.17 -1.81 -1.57
N LEU A 349 -35.95 -1.31 -1.80
CA LEU A 349 -35.64 -0.28 -2.79
C LEU A 349 -36.05 -0.72 -4.21
N ASN A 350 -35.66 -1.93 -4.62
CA ASN A 350 -36.07 -2.52 -5.90
C ASN A 350 -37.61 -2.64 -6.04
N ASN A 351 -38.32 -2.93 -4.95
CA ASN A 351 -39.78 -3.01 -4.96
C ASN A 351 -40.44 -1.62 -5.09
N MET A 352 -39.80 -0.56 -4.57
CA MET A 352 -40.22 0.84 -4.75
C MET A 352 -40.00 1.35 -6.19
N LEU A 353 -38.90 0.97 -6.85
CA LEU A 353 -38.55 1.48 -8.17
C LEU A 353 -39.63 1.17 -9.23
N GLY A 354 -40.23 2.22 -9.79
CA GLY A 354 -41.35 2.17 -10.73
C GLY A 354 -42.73 2.35 -10.10
N ASN A 355 -42.83 2.45 -8.76
CA ASN A 355 -44.08 2.75 -8.07
C ASN A 355 -44.24 4.28 -7.90
N THR A 356 -44.93 4.91 -8.85
CA THR A 356 -45.17 6.36 -8.87
C THR A 356 -46.08 6.87 -7.75
N SER A 357 -46.67 5.99 -6.93
CA SER A 357 -47.39 6.35 -5.70
C SER A 357 -46.48 6.47 -4.47
N ILE A 358 -45.22 6.04 -4.56
CA ILE A 358 -44.20 6.23 -3.51
C ILE A 358 -43.24 7.35 -3.88
N VAL A 359 -42.71 7.34 -5.11
CA VAL A 359 -41.81 8.40 -5.60
C VAL A 359 -42.11 8.74 -7.07
N SER A 360 -42.30 10.02 -7.38
CA SER A 360 -42.56 10.47 -8.74
C SER A 360 -41.28 10.52 -9.59
N THR A 361 -41.40 10.41 -10.92
CA THR A 361 -40.29 10.62 -11.86
C THR A 361 -39.56 11.95 -11.61
N ARG A 362 -40.32 13.01 -11.28
CA ARG A 362 -39.77 14.34 -11.00
C ARG A 362 -38.94 14.34 -9.72
N THR A 363 -39.51 13.81 -8.63
CA THR A 363 -38.86 13.71 -7.31
C THR A 363 -37.58 12.89 -7.38
N LEU A 364 -37.63 11.71 -8.00
CA LEU A 364 -36.50 10.80 -8.12
C LEU A 364 -35.32 11.41 -8.89
N VAL A 365 -35.59 11.96 -10.08
CA VAL A 365 -34.55 12.61 -10.90
C VAL A 365 -34.02 13.87 -10.20
N ASN A 366 -34.89 14.68 -9.59
CA ASN A 366 -34.46 15.86 -8.84
C ASN A 366 -33.56 15.51 -7.64
N TYR A 367 -33.84 14.42 -6.92
CA TYR A 367 -33.01 13.97 -5.80
C TYR A 367 -31.60 13.60 -6.26
N ILE A 368 -31.50 12.76 -7.31
CA ILE A 368 -30.23 12.30 -7.89
C ILE A 368 -29.38 13.46 -8.44
N TYR A 369 -30.00 14.45 -9.08
CA TYR A 369 -29.29 15.67 -9.47
C TYR A 369 -28.90 16.54 -8.26
N TYR A 370 -29.74 16.60 -7.23
CA TYR A 370 -29.48 17.45 -6.07
C TYR A 370 -28.35 16.92 -5.18
N THR A 371 -28.16 15.59 -5.03
CA THR A 371 -26.98 15.08 -4.30
C THR A 371 -25.68 15.59 -4.93
N VAL A 372 -25.58 15.55 -6.27
CA VAL A 372 -24.43 16.07 -7.03
C VAL A 372 -24.27 17.58 -6.88
N VAL A 373 -25.37 18.35 -6.88
CA VAL A 373 -25.33 19.81 -6.65
C VAL A 373 -24.95 20.15 -5.22
N GLY A 374 -25.41 19.38 -4.24
CA GLY A 374 -25.07 19.54 -2.82
C GLY A 374 -23.60 19.28 -2.54
N ALA A 375 -23.08 18.13 -3.00
CA ALA A 375 -21.67 17.75 -2.87
C ALA A 375 -20.71 18.77 -3.52
N ASN A 376 -21.15 19.48 -4.56
CA ASN A 376 -20.37 20.49 -5.27
C ASN A 376 -20.76 21.94 -4.93
N SER A 377 -21.58 22.17 -3.91
CA SER A 377 -22.15 23.49 -3.59
C SER A 377 -21.13 24.54 -3.14
N ASP A 378 -19.98 24.13 -2.59
CA ASP A 378 -18.84 25.00 -2.26
C ASP A 378 -18.24 25.72 -3.49
N PHE A 379 -18.45 25.16 -4.69
CA PHE A 379 -18.02 25.74 -5.95
C PHE A 379 -18.99 26.79 -6.50
N LEU A 380 -19.96 27.26 -5.70
CA LEU A 380 -20.83 28.41 -6.01
C LEU A 380 -20.33 29.72 -5.35
N PRO A 381 -20.65 30.90 -5.92
CA PRO A 381 -20.16 32.19 -5.44
C PRO A 381 -20.93 32.68 -4.19
N TRP A 382 -20.69 32.04 -3.05
CA TRP A 382 -21.24 32.43 -1.76
C TRP A 382 -20.72 33.81 -1.29
N PRO A 383 -21.44 34.56 -0.42
CA PRO A 383 -21.16 35.99 -0.18
C PRO A 383 -19.84 36.38 0.52
N LYS A 384 -18.91 35.46 0.79
CA LYS A 384 -17.63 35.71 1.48
C LYS A 384 -16.42 35.31 0.64
N ALA A 385 -15.84 36.25 -0.12
CA ALA A 385 -14.47 36.15 -0.60
C ALA A 385 -13.83 37.54 -0.80
N LEU A 386 -12.53 37.55 -1.08
CA LEU A 386 -11.68 38.75 -1.14
C LEU A 386 -11.21 39.02 -2.59
N ASN A 387 -10.74 40.24 -2.85
CA ASN A 387 -10.99 40.88 -4.14
C ASN A 387 -9.71 41.34 -4.88
N VAL A 388 -9.07 40.41 -5.60
CA VAL A 388 -8.07 40.65 -6.66
C VAL A 388 -8.43 39.75 -7.87
N LYS A 389 -7.74 39.85 -9.02
CA LYS A 389 -8.07 39.11 -10.26
C LYS A 389 -6.86 38.47 -10.94
N PHE A 390 -7.02 37.22 -11.40
CA PHE A 390 -6.11 36.48 -12.30
C PHE A 390 -6.93 35.48 -13.18
N ASN A 391 -6.27 34.73 -14.08
CA ASN A 391 -6.90 33.77 -15.00
C ASN A 391 -7.47 32.51 -14.31
N LYS A 392 -8.34 31.77 -15.01
CA LYS A 392 -9.41 30.96 -14.37
C LYS A 392 -9.25 29.43 -14.37
N ASP A 393 -8.59 28.82 -15.34
CA ASP A 393 -9.00 27.48 -15.80
C ASP A 393 -8.16 26.28 -15.30
N ASP A 394 -7.18 26.54 -14.42
CA ASP A 394 -6.16 25.58 -13.99
C ASP A 394 -6.59 24.76 -12.74
N TYR A 395 -7.07 25.46 -11.70
CA TYR A 395 -7.25 24.88 -10.36
C TYR A 395 -8.35 23.80 -10.26
N PHE A 396 -9.53 24.02 -10.85
CA PHE A 396 -10.63 23.05 -10.71
C PHE A 396 -10.36 21.75 -11.47
N THR A 397 -9.68 21.84 -12.62
CA THR A 397 -9.19 20.68 -13.40
C THR A 397 -8.18 19.86 -12.59
N MET A 398 -7.26 20.54 -11.89
CA MET A 398 -6.28 19.90 -11.01
C MET A 398 -6.93 19.17 -9.82
N VAL A 399 -7.85 19.81 -9.09
CA VAL A 399 -8.59 19.15 -7.99
C VAL A 399 -9.34 17.92 -8.49
N ARG A 400 -10.01 18.05 -9.63
CA ARG A 400 -10.73 16.95 -10.28
C ARG A 400 -9.81 15.78 -10.63
N ASN A 401 -8.63 16.05 -11.20
CA ASN A 401 -7.69 15.00 -11.57
C ASN A 401 -7.13 14.26 -10.35
N VAL A 402 -6.92 14.93 -9.22
CA VAL A 402 -6.51 14.27 -7.96
C VAL A 402 -7.65 13.39 -7.39
N GLN A 403 -8.90 13.86 -7.44
CA GLN A 403 -10.05 13.03 -7.05
C GLN A 403 -10.17 11.78 -7.93
N LEU A 404 -10.02 11.92 -9.25
CA LEU A 404 -10.01 10.80 -10.19
C LEU A 404 -8.86 9.82 -9.91
N PHE A 405 -7.65 10.30 -9.67
CA PHE A 405 -6.48 9.46 -9.36
C PHE A 405 -6.64 8.68 -8.03
N ASN A 406 -7.13 9.32 -6.97
CA ASN A 406 -7.30 8.66 -5.68
C ASN A 406 -8.34 7.52 -5.78
N ALA A 407 -9.49 7.79 -6.40
CA ALA A 407 -10.51 6.76 -6.59
C ALA A 407 -10.05 5.65 -7.55
N TYR A 408 -9.30 6.00 -8.62
CA TYR A 408 -8.66 5.01 -9.49
C TYR A 408 -7.81 4.00 -8.68
N LYS A 409 -7.04 4.48 -7.70
CA LYS A 409 -6.23 3.63 -6.82
C LYS A 409 -7.05 2.76 -5.86
N SER A 410 -8.26 3.19 -5.48
CA SER A 410 -9.21 2.32 -4.77
C SER A 410 -9.75 1.19 -5.65
N TRP A 411 -10.03 1.46 -6.93
CA TRP A 411 -10.51 0.43 -7.86
C TRP A 411 -9.41 -0.56 -8.27
N ASP A 412 -8.17 -0.10 -8.46
CA ASP A 412 -6.99 -0.96 -8.69
C ASP A 412 -6.85 -2.08 -7.65
N ALA A 413 -7.27 -1.83 -6.40
CA ALA A 413 -7.15 -2.78 -5.30
C ALA A 413 -7.87 -4.11 -5.57
N LEU A 414 -8.99 -4.11 -6.32
CA LEU A 414 -9.74 -5.32 -6.70
C LEU A 414 -8.92 -6.36 -7.47
N ILE A 415 -7.78 -5.96 -8.06
CA ILE A 415 -6.84 -6.85 -8.77
C ILE A 415 -5.42 -6.78 -8.22
N ALA A 416 -5.18 -6.08 -7.11
CA ALA A 416 -3.87 -6.02 -6.46
C ALA A 416 -3.44 -7.35 -5.82
N GLY A 417 -4.36 -8.32 -5.73
CA GLY A 417 -4.14 -9.63 -5.09
C GLY A 417 -4.37 -9.56 -3.58
N PRO A 418 -3.60 -10.32 -2.79
CA PRO A 418 -3.68 -10.28 -1.33
C PRO A 418 -3.44 -8.89 -0.74
N THR A 419 -3.99 -8.62 0.44
CA THR A 419 -3.69 -7.36 1.13
C THR A 419 -2.22 -7.31 1.57
N ASN A 420 -1.47 -6.44 0.91
CA ASN A 420 -0.25 -5.81 1.45
C ASN A 420 -0.63 -5.30 2.86
N ARG A 421 -0.13 -5.77 4.05
CA ARG A 421 -0.73 -5.45 5.42
C ARG A 421 0.09 -4.83 6.77
N ILE A 422 1.16 -3.91 7.10
CA ILE A 422 2.32 -2.80 6.81
C ILE A 422 2.65 -1.62 5.66
N ASP A 423 1.71 -0.91 4.97
CA ASP A 423 1.38 0.30 4.14
C ASP A 423 0.28 1.29 4.81
N PHE A 424 0.55 2.37 5.60
CA PHE A 424 -0.33 2.89 6.73
C PHE A 424 -1.86 2.90 6.51
N ASN A 425 -2.63 2.85 7.61
CA ASN A 425 -4.06 3.17 7.58
C ASN A 425 -4.26 4.69 7.36
N GLY A 426 -3.32 5.50 7.87
CA GLY A 426 -3.32 6.94 7.68
C GLY A 426 -1.96 7.63 7.95
N PRO A 427 -1.83 8.94 7.66
CA PRO A 427 -0.58 9.44 7.08
C PRO A 427 0.30 10.31 8.01
N PRO A 428 1.54 10.70 7.61
CA PRO A 428 2.61 11.08 8.54
C PRO A 428 2.33 12.32 9.35
N GLY A 429 1.61 13.26 8.73
CA GLY A 429 1.34 14.59 9.23
C GLY A 429 0.03 14.69 10.01
N THR A 430 -0.75 13.62 10.07
CA THR A 430 -1.98 13.57 10.86
C THR A 430 -1.66 13.20 12.31
N THR A 431 -2.10 14.03 13.25
CA THR A 431 -2.09 13.74 14.68
C THR A 431 -3.23 12.78 15.02
N ASN A 432 -3.11 11.50 14.66
CA ASN A 432 -4.06 10.46 15.03
C ASN A 432 -3.37 9.09 15.09
N ALA A 433 -4.05 8.06 15.58
CA ALA A 433 -3.66 6.65 15.45
C ALA A 433 -4.81 5.83 14.85
N TRP A 434 -4.52 4.58 14.45
CA TRP A 434 -5.55 3.63 13.98
C TRP A 434 -5.15 2.17 14.18
N TYR A 435 -6.02 1.37 14.76
CA TYR A 435 -6.19 -0.05 14.46
C TYR A 435 -6.88 -0.23 13.10
N GLN A 436 -6.74 -1.39 12.47
CA GLN A 436 -7.65 -1.83 11.42
C GLN A 436 -7.85 -3.36 11.50
N PRO A 437 -9.10 -3.85 11.63
CA PRO A 437 -9.37 -5.25 11.95
C PRO A 437 -9.04 -6.23 10.83
N GLU A 438 -9.29 -5.87 9.56
CA GLU A 438 -8.95 -6.75 8.42
C GLU A 438 -7.44 -6.88 8.21
N LEU A 439 -6.67 -6.13 9.01
CA LEU A 439 -5.22 -6.22 9.10
C LEU A 439 -4.73 -6.81 10.42
N ASN A 440 -5.52 -6.83 11.50
CA ASN A 440 -4.99 -6.96 12.85
C ASN A 440 -3.74 -6.06 13.10
N SER A 441 -3.69 -4.86 12.51
CA SER A 441 -2.50 -4.00 12.52
C SER A 441 -2.78 -2.63 13.13
N ILE A 442 -1.72 -2.02 13.68
CA ILE A 442 -1.80 -0.76 14.41
C ILE A 442 -0.83 0.26 13.80
N THR A 443 -1.30 1.50 13.67
CA THR A 443 -0.70 2.57 12.86
C THR A 443 -0.42 3.85 13.66
N PHE A 444 0.85 4.28 13.75
CA PHE A 444 1.27 5.53 14.43
C PHE A 444 2.07 6.50 13.53
N PRO A 445 1.42 7.52 12.94
CA PRO A 445 2.07 8.64 12.28
C PRO A 445 3.18 9.31 13.09
N ALA A 446 4.13 9.93 12.38
CA ALA A 446 5.16 10.74 13.04
C ALA A 446 4.57 11.97 13.77
N ALA A 447 3.41 12.48 13.32
CA ALA A 447 2.72 13.63 13.90
C ALA A 447 1.94 13.36 15.20
N ILE A 448 1.84 12.10 15.65
CA ILE A 448 1.36 11.79 17.03
C ILE A 448 2.52 11.40 17.97
N LEU A 449 3.69 11.05 17.42
CA LEU A 449 4.90 10.67 18.18
C LEU A 449 5.71 11.89 18.68
N HIS A 450 5.03 12.97 19.09
CA HIS A 450 5.65 14.16 19.66
C HIS A 450 4.71 14.88 20.66
N LYS A 451 5.17 16.01 21.22
CA LYS A 451 4.42 16.86 22.15
C LYS A 451 3.07 17.29 21.55
N PRO A 452 1.95 17.25 22.30
CA PRO A 452 1.85 17.01 23.74
C PRO A 452 1.83 15.53 24.17
N PHE A 453 1.93 14.56 23.26
CA PHE A 453 1.73 13.14 23.58
C PHE A 453 3.01 12.40 23.98
N TYR A 454 4.17 12.78 23.41
CA TYR A 454 5.45 12.11 23.65
C TYR A 454 6.68 13.02 23.62
N ASP A 455 7.65 12.74 24.49
CA ASP A 455 9.06 13.16 24.35
C ASP A 455 9.97 12.20 25.14
N ALA A 456 11.05 11.69 24.54
CA ALA A 456 12.01 10.78 25.19
C ALA A 456 12.71 11.37 26.44
N THR A 457 12.65 12.70 26.61
CA THR A 457 13.16 13.44 27.77
C THR A 457 12.12 13.70 28.87
N TRP A 458 10.87 13.24 28.72
CA TRP A 458 9.84 13.35 29.77
C TRP A 458 9.93 12.26 30.84
N PRO A 459 9.26 12.42 32.01
CA PRO A 459 9.09 11.33 32.96
C PRO A 459 8.31 10.19 32.31
N THR A 460 8.69 8.95 32.63
CA THR A 460 8.10 7.75 32.05
C THR A 460 6.60 7.65 32.37
N ALA A 461 6.18 8.06 33.56
CA ALA A 461 4.76 8.15 33.92
C ALA A 461 3.93 9.07 32.98
N VAL A 462 4.52 10.15 32.45
CA VAL A 462 3.85 11.08 31.52
C VAL A 462 3.75 10.43 30.14
N ASN A 463 4.85 9.86 29.62
CA ASN A 463 4.85 9.16 28.33
C ASN A 463 3.89 7.96 28.30
N PHE A 464 3.78 7.19 29.40
CA PHE A 464 2.79 6.11 29.49
C PHE A 464 1.35 6.63 29.72
N GLY A 465 1.17 7.73 30.46
CA GLY A 465 -0.15 8.32 30.67
C GLY A 465 -0.75 8.96 29.42
N ALA A 466 0.08 9.47 28.52
CA ALA A 466 -0.31 9.91 27.17
C ALA A 466 -0.14 8.78 26.13
N MET A 467 1.04 8.65 25.50
CA MET A 467 1.25 7.66 24.44
C MET A 467 1.25 6.19 24.88
N GLY A 468 1.29 5.85 26.17
CA GLY A 468 0.97 4.48 26.59
C GLY A 468 -0.50 4.17 26.38
N VAL A 469 -1.39 5.03 26.89
CA VAL A 469 -2.84 4.87 26.68
C VAL A 469 -3.17 4.86 25.18
N ILE A 470 -2.43 5.60 24.36
CA ILE A 470 -2.67 5.67 22.90
C ILE A 470 -1.95 4.57 22.09
N ALA A 471 -0.72 4.11 22.39
CA ALA A 471 0.19 3.59 21.34
C ALA A 471 0.96 2.24 21.52
N GLY A 472 1.08 1.54 20.38
CA GLY A 472 1.31 0.09 20.15
C GLY A 472 2.63 -0.58 20.55
N LYS A 473 2.57 -1.64 21.38
CA LYS A 473 3.52 -2.79 21.34
C LYS A 473 3.02 -4.05 22.10
N PRO A 474 2.90 -5.22 21.44
CA PRO A 474 2.86 -6.55 22.06
C PRO A 474 4.28 -7.17 22.20
N TRP A 475 4.41 -8.25 22.98
CA TRP A 475 5.71 -8.84 23.34
C TRP A 475 6.28 -9.85 22.32
N ASN A 476 7.61 -9.84 22.20
CA ASN A 476 8.50 -10.90 21.67
C ASN A 476 8.19 -11.51 20.29
N ASN A 477 8.26 -10.67 19.22
CA ASN A 477 9.08 -10.91 18.01
C ASN A 477 8.95 -9.75 16.99
N ILE A 478 9.06 -8.50 17.48
CA ILE A 478 8.86 -7.28 16.69
C ILE A 478 9.84 -6.20 17.18
N ILE A 479 10.61 -5.58 16.28
CA ILE A 479 11.39 -4.35 16.54
C ILE A 479 11.22 -3.37 15.36
N MET A 480 11.26 -2.06 15.66
CA MET A 480 10.70 -0.97 14.85
C MET A 480 11.38 0.37 15.22
N VAL A 481 11.30 1.38 14.34
CA VAL A 481 11.52 2.85 14.57
C VAL A 481 12.97 3.35 14.72
N PHE A 482 13.54 3.97 13.69
CA PHE A 482 14.88 4.58 13.77
C PHE A 482 14.98 5.70 14.86
N LEU A 483 15.28 5.38 16.15
CA LEU A 483 15.66 6.20 17.35
C LEU A 483 15.51 5.39 18.70
N PRO A 484 15.98 5.86 19.89
CA PRO A 484 15.84 5.11 21.17
C PRO A 484 14.52 5.39 21.87
N LEU A 485 13.72 4.35 22.17
CA LEU A 485 12.33 4.48 22.62
C LEU A 485 11.91 3.37 23.62
N GLU A 486 12.71 3.07 24.66
CA GLU A 486 12.58 1.82 25.44
C GLU A 486 11.21 1.54 26.09
N GLN A 487 10.37 2.56 26.32
CA GLN A 487 9.52 2.63 27.52
C GLN A 487 8.11 3.19 27.23
N VAL A 488 7.31 2.49 26.41
CA VAL A 488 5.86 2.73 26.20
C VAL A 488 5.15 1.39 25.93
N THR A 489 3.85 1.25 26.22
CA THR A 489 3.04 0.06 25.89
C THR A 489 1.58 0.43 25.68
N SER A 490 0.95 -0.24 24.70
CA SER A 490 -0.33 0.16 24.13
C SER A 490 -1.54 -0.06 25.00
N GLY A 491 -2.40 0.94 24.95
CA GLY A 491 -3.79 0.84 25.32
C GLY A 491 -4.75 0.71 24.14
N HIS A 492 -5.25 1.86 23.67
CA HIS A 492 -6.44 2.06 22.84
C HIS A 492 -6.47 1.18 21.60
N GLU A 493 -5.51 1.37 20.69
CA GLU A 493 -5.50 0.65 19.40
C GLU A 493 -5.27 -0.86 19.52
N LEU A 494 -4.65 -1.33 20.61
CA LEU A 494 -4.52 -2.76 20.88
C LEU A 494 -5.85 -3.34 21.38
N THR A 495 -6.64 -2.54 22.08
CA THR A 495 -7.95 -2.90 22.60
C THR A 495 -9.02 -2.88 21.50
N HIS A 496 -8.87 -2.07 20.45
CA HIS A 496 -9.72 -2.15 19.24
C HIS A 496 -9.69 -3.52 18.55
N GLY A 497 -8.62 -4.31 18.71
CA GLY A 497 -8.59 -5.73 18.28
C GLY A 497 -9.58 -6.63 19.03
N PHE A 498 -10.17 -6.13 20.11
CA PHE A 498 -11.10 -6.86 20.97
C PHE A 498 -12.37 -6.05 21.30
N ASP A 499 -12.69 -5.00 20.55
CA ASP A 499 -13.93 -4.22 20.72
C ASP A 499 -15.15 -4.84 20.01
N ASP A 500 -16.31 -4.15 19.96
CA ASP A 500 -17.54 -4.70 19.34
C ASP A 500 -17.40 -5.05 17.85
N GLN A 501 -16.43 -4.44 17.15
CA GLN A 501 -16.07 -4.77 15.78
C GLN A 501 -14.87 -5.73 15.76
N GLY A 502 -13.83 -5.47 16.55
CA GLY A 502 -12.59 -6.26 16.61
C GLY A 502 -12.81 -7.75 16.87
N VAL A 503 -13.64 -8.13 17.85
CA VAL A 503 -13.87 -9.55 18.23
C VAL A 503 -14.50 -10.42 17.13
N GLN A 504 -15.00 -9.83 16.05
CA GLN A 504 -15.55 -10.57 14.92
C GLN A 504 -14.44 -11.16 14.03
N TRP A 505 -13.23 -10.59 14.14
CA TRP A 505 -12.02 -10.93 13.40
C TRP A 505 -11.07 -11.71 14.29
N ASP A 506 -10.41 -12.73 13.75
CA ASP A 506 -9.33 -13.41 14.46
C ASP A 506 -8.01 -12.61 14.46
N GLY A 507 -7.01 -13.12 15.19
CA GLY A 507 -5.65 -12.57 15.20
C GLY A 507 -4.89 -12.70 13.88
N THR A 508 -5.61 -12.89 12.77
CA THR A 508 -5.09 -12.89 11.41
C THR A 508 -5.85 -11.88 10.53
N GLY A 509 -6.88 -11.21 11.06
CA GLY A 509 -7.69 -10.24 10.33
C GLY A 509 -8.68 -10.88 9.35
N VAL A 510 -9.06 -12.14 9.54
CA VAL A 510 -10.15 -12.79 8.80
C VAL A 510 -11.43 -12.74 9.64
N LEU A 511 -12.57 -12.39 9.04
CA LEU A 511 -13.87 -12.36 9.70
C LEU A 511 -14.34 -13.79 9.95
N SER A 512 -14.02 -14.37 11.11
CA SER A 512 -14.18 -15.81 11.37
C SER A 512 -15.00 -16.16 12.62
N GLY A 513 -15.23 -15.22 13.55
CA GLY A 513 -16.05 -15.44 14.74
C GLY A 513 -15.48 -16.48 15.72
N TRP A 514 -14.31 -16.18 16.30
CA TRP A 514 -13.50 -17.13 17.09
C TRP A 514 -13.98 -17.38 18.54
N MET A 515 -14.88 -16.57 19.08
CA MET A 515 -15.38 -16.74 20.46
C MET A 515 -16.37 -17.90 20.58
N ASP A 516 -16.23 -18.71 21.63
CA ASP A 516 -17.28 -19.66 22.02
C ASP A 516 -18.50 -18.92 22.61
N ASN A 517 -19.67 -19.59 22.61
CA ASN A 517 -20.93 -19.00 23.07
C ASN A 517 -20.91 -18.44 24.50
N SER A 518 -20.11 -19.00 25.41
CA SER A 518 -19.97 -18.51 26.79
C SER A 518 -19.08 -17.27 26.85
N SER A 519 -17.96 -17.27 26.11
CA SER A 519 -17.07 -16.11 25.99
C SER A 519 -17.79 -14.93 25.31
N ALA A 520 -18.51 -15.19 24.21
CA ALA A 520 -19.32 -14.19 23.52
C ALA A 520 -20.44 -13.63 24.42
N ALA A 521 -21.10 -14.47 25.24
CA ALA A 521 -22.10 -14.00 26.21
C ALA A 521 -21.47 -13.15 27.34
N GLY A 522 -20.25 -13.48 27.78
CA GLY A 522 -19.46 -12.70 28.72
C GLY A 522 -19.10 -11.32 28.16
N PHE A 523 -18.52 -11.28 26.96
CA PHE A 523 -18.22 -10.04 26.23
C PHE A 523 -19.46 -9.18 26.05
N ASN A 524 -20.56 -9.75 25.54
CA ASN A 524 -21.82 -9.01 25.36
C ASN A 524 -22.37 -8.44 26.68
N LYS A 525 -22.21 -9.13 27.81
CA LYS A 525 -22.62 -8.62 29.14
C LYS A 525 -21.78 -7.41 29.55
N MET A 526 -20.46 -7.47 29.37
CA MET A 526 -19.53 -6.36 29.62
C MET A 526 -19.84 -5.16 28.72
N ALA A 527 -19.95 -5.39 27.41
CA ALA A 527 -20.17 -4.36 26.42
C ALA A 527 -21.54 -3.66 26.62
N ASN A 528 -22.56 -4.40 27.07
CA ASN A 528 -23.85 -3.85 27.50
C ASN A 528 -23.81 -3.06 28.84
N CYS A 529 -22.74 -3.15 29.62
CA CYS A 529 -22.52 -2.29 30.79
C CYS A 529 -22.06 -0.91 30.32
N VAL A 530 -20.99 -0.85 29.51
CA VAL A 530 -20.44 0.37 28.92
C VAL A 530 -21.51 1.15 28.15
N VAL A 531 -22.32 0.47 27.31
CA VAL A 531 -23.47 1.09 26.63
C VAL A 531 -24.42 1.77 27.60
N LYS A 532 -24.76 1.13 28.72
CA LYS A 532 -25.74 1.66 29.69
C LYS A 532 -25.17 2.77 30.55
N GLU A 533 -23.87 2.77 30.79
CA GLU A 533 -23.14 3.83 31.47
C GLU A 533 -23.15 5.11 30.63
N TYR A 534 -22.59 5.04 29.42
CA TYR A 534 -22.39 6.22 28.58
C TYR A 534 -23.70 6.84 28.07
N ASN A 535 -24.78 6.06 27.91
CA ASN A 535 -26.12 6.58 27.60
C ASN A 535 -26.70 7.55 28.67
N ASN A 536 -26.08 7.69 29.86
CA ASN A 536 -26.49 8.70 30.85
C ASN A 536 -25.78 10.05 30.69
N PHE A 537 -24.71 10.12 29.90
CA PHE A 537 -23.93 11.33 29.67
C PHE A 537 -24.63 12.22 28.65
N CYS A 538 -25.02 13.43 29.07
CA CYS A 538 -25.83 14.33 28.26
C CYS A 538 -25.33 15.78 28.40
N PRO A 539 -24.43 16.24 27.50
CA PRO A 539 -23.86 17.59 27.57
C PRO A 539 -24.82 18.70 27.11
N LEU A 540 -25.91 18.37 26.39
CA LEU A 540 -26.92 19.32 25.94
C LEU A 540 -28.21 19.26 26.76
N ASP A 541 -29.04 20.31 26.67
CA ASP A 541 -30.34 20.31 27.34
C ASP A 541 -31.35 19.35 26.67
N LYS A 542 -31.78 18.36 27.44
CA LYS A 542 -32.88 17.43 27.13
C LYS A 542 -34.18 18.13 26.74
N SER A 543 -34.46 19.33 27.26
CA SER A 543 -35.68 20.09 26.95
C SER A 543 -35.68 20.67 25.52
N GLN A 544 -34.50 20.98 24.99
CA GLN A 544 -34.31 21.57 23.66
C GLN A 544 -33.93 20.53 22.59
N TYR A 545 -33.11 19.53 22.95
CA TYR A 545 -32.52 18.57 22.01
C TYR A 545 -33.07 17.13 22.13
N GLY A 546 -33.93 16.84 23.11
CA GLY A 546 -34.60 15.54 23.22
C GLY A 546 -33.61 14.38 23.32
N SER A 547 -33.75 13.36 22.46
CA SER A 547 -32.83 12.21 22.39
C SER A 547 -31.47 12.53 21.75
N ALA A 548 -31.32 13.65 21.04
CA ALA A 548 -30.03 14.13 20.52
C ALA A 548 -29.19 14.86 21.59
N SER A 549 -29.65 14.91 22.85
CA SER A 549 -28.95 15.58 23.95
C SER A 549 -27.91 14.72 24.68
N CYS A 550 -27.87 13.42 24.40
CA CYS A 550 -27.04 12.43 25.10
C CYS A 550 -26.11 11.69 24.15
N ILE A 551 -25.00 11.20 24.69
CA ILE A 551 -24.15 10.22 24.03
C ILE A 551 -25.00 8.97 23.77
N ASP A 552 -24.88 8.43 22.57
CA ASP A 552 -25.38 7.10 22.27
C ASP A 552 -24.31 6.07 22.62
N GLY A 553 -24.53 5.37 23.73
CA GLY A 553 -23.57 4.40 24.26
C GLY A 553 -23.35 3.18 23.36
N ALA A 554 -24.22 2.92 22.37
CA ALA A 554 -24.03 1.87 21.36
C ALA A 554 -23.21 2.40 20.17
N GLN A 555 -23.50 3.63 19.72
CA GLN A 555 -22.68 4.32 18.71
C GLN A 555 -21.22 4.50 19.17
N THR A 556 -21.00 4.77 20.46
CA THR A 556 -19.67 4.99 21.04
C THR A 556 -19.02 3.75 21.68
N GLN A 557 -19.64 2.58 21.56
CA GLN A 557 -19.26 1.37 22.30
C GLN A 557 -17.77 0.99 22.17
N GLY A 558 -17.28 0.84 20.94
CA GLY A 558 -15.89 0.40 20.68
C GLY A 558 -14.84 1.36 21.22
N GLU A 559 -14.97 2.66 20.93
CA GLU A 559 -14.09 3.71 21.47
C GLU A 559 -14.06 3.72 22.99
N ASN A 560 -15.23 3.59 23.64
CA ASN A 560 -15.31 3.53 25.09
C ASN A 560 -14.63 2.25 25.64
N ILE A 561 -14.85 1.09 25.01
CA ILE A 561 -14.17 -0.17 25.38
C ILE A 561 -12.65 -0.05 25.22
N ALA A 562 -12.21 0.64 24.16
CA ALA A 562 -10.80 0.88 23.85
C ALA A 562 -10.12 1.86 24.81
N ASP A 563 -10.76 2.97 25.20
CA ASP A 563 -10.25 3.87 26.24
C ASP A 563 -10.05 3.12 27.57
N ASN A 564 -11.04 2.29 27.94
CA ASN A 564 -11.10 1.56 29.20
C ASN A 564 -10.07 0.43 29.28
N GLY A 565 -9.94 -0.42 28.24
CA GLY A 565 -8.82 -1.36 28.17
C GLY A 565 -7.49 -0.65 28.05
N GLY A 566 -7.50 0.54 27.44
CA GLY A 566 -6.32 1.26 27.09
C GLY A 566 -5.54 1.77 28.28
N ILE A 567 -6.23 2.45 29.19
CA ILE A 567 -5.62 2.95 30.43
C ILE A 567 -5.13 1.80 31.33
N HIS A 568 -5.83 0.66 31.32
CA HIS A 568 -5.48 -0.52 32.11
C HIS A 568 -4.17 -1.16 31.64
N ALA A 569 -3.98 -1.33 30.32
CA ALA A 569 -2.76 -1.89 29.76
C ALA A 569 -1.56 -0.95 29.95
N ALA A 570 -1.73 0.34 29.65
CA ALA A 570 -0.70 1.36 29.79
C ALA A 570 -0.19 1.49 31.24
N TYR A 571 -1.09 1.55 32.22
CA TYR A 571 -0.72 1.66 33.64
C TYR A 571 0.03 0.41 34.13
N ARG A 572 -0.46 -0.79 33.81
CA ARG A 572 0.20 -2.06 34.19
C ARG A 572 1.62 -2.14 33.62
N ALA A 573 1.83 -1.71 32.39
CA ALA A 573 3.13 -1.70 31.76
C ALA A 573 4.08 -0.63 32.34
N TYR A 574 3.57 0.58 32.64
CA TYR A 574 4.31 1.59 33.40
C TYR A 574 4.76 1.04 34.77
N ARG A 575 3.88 0.37 35.52
CA ARG A 575 4.26 -0.26 36.80
C ARG A 575 5.30 -1.37 36.63
N ASN A 576 5.20 -2.21 35.59
CA ASN A 576 6.22 -3.20 35.27
C ASN A 576 7.56 -2.55 34.92
N PHE A 577 7.56 -1.43 34.20
CA PHE A 577 8.77 -0.68 33.88
C PHE A 577 9.44 -0.15 35.16
N ILE A 578 8.70 0.55 36.03
CA ILE A 578 9.23 1.09 37.30
C ILE A 578 9.77 -0.04 38.20
N ASN A 579 9.16 -1.23 38.18
CA ASN A 579 9.66 -2.41 38.91
C ASN A 579 11.00 -2.96 38.36
N LEU A 580 11.30 -2.76 37.07
CA LEU A 580 12.51 -3.27 36.41
C LEU A 580 13.68 -2.27 36.45
N TYR A 581 13.39 -0.97 36.27
CA TYR A 581 14.41 0.07 36.08
C TYR A 581 14.45 1.13 37.20
N GLY A 582 13.48 1.12 38.13
CA GLY A 582 13.37 2.07 39.23
C GLY A 582 12.48 3.28 38.93
N PRO A 583 12.20 4.13 39.94
CA PRO A 583 11.34 5.30 39.81
C PRO A 583 12.04 6.50 39.12
N ASP A 584 11.27 7.25 38.32
CA ASP A 584 11.67 8.56 37.80
C ASP A 584 12.01 9.57 38.95
N PRO A 585 12.94 10.52 38.72
CA PRO A 585 13.05 11.74 39.51
C PRO A 585 11.74 12.55 39.58
N GLN A 586 11.62 13.44 40.57
CA GLN A 586 10.46 14.34 40.67
C GLN A 586 10.54 15.50 39.66
N LEU A 587 9.38 16.02 39.26
CA LEU A 587 9.28 17.20 38.38
C LEU A 587 9.89 18.45 39.03
N PRO A 588 10.60 19.31 38.26
CA PRO A 588 11.30 20.48 38.79
C PRO A 588 10.37 21.70 38.93
N ASP A 589 9.36 21.58 39.78
CA ASP A 589 8.42 22.65 40.13
C ASP A 589 7.87 22.47 41.56
N ASP A 590 7.73 23.58 42.28
CA ASP A 590 7.35 23.60 43.70
C ASP A 590 6.05 22.84 44.01
N LEU A 591 5.07 22.88 43.10
CA LEU A 591 3.78 22.19 43.22
C LEU A 591 3.83 20.78 42.61
N LEU A 592 4.41 20.62 41.42
CA LEU A 592 4.31 19.35 40.70
C LEU A 592 5.21 18.25 41.28
N GLN A 593 6.22 18.60 42.07
CA GLN A 593 6.99 17.64 42.87
C GLN A 593 6.16 16.99 44.00
N GLU A 594 5.02 17.56 44.43
CA GLU A 594 4.15 16.92 45.44
C GLU A 594 3.34 15.74 44.88
N PHE A 595 3.23 15.60 43.55
CA PHE A 595 2.48 14.50 42.92
C PHE A 595 3.33 13.23 42.84
N THR A 596 2.71 12.10 43.10
CA THR A 596 3.27 10.78 42.82
C THR A 596 3.31 10.51 41.31
N ALA A 597 4.21 9.62 40.86
CA ALA A 597 4.26 9.21 39.46
C ALA A 597 2.93 8.60 38.97
N ASP A 598 2.20 7.86 39.84
CA ASP A 598 0.87 7.33 39.52
C ASP A 598 -0.16 8.44 39.27
N GLN A 599 -0.14 9.52 40.06
CA GLN A 599 -0.99 10.69 39.82
C GLN A 599 -0.59 11.47 38.57
N LEU A 600 0.71 11.55 38.25
CA LEU A 600 1.20 12.18 37.01
C LEU A 600 0.79 11.39 35.76
N PHE A 601 0.71 10.06 35.84
CA PHE A 601 0.14 9.21 34.77
C PHE A 601 -1.32 9.60 34.48
N PHE A 602 -2.17 9.66 35.51
CA PHE A 602 -3.59 10.01 35.33
C PHE A 602 -3.80 11.46 34.89
N LEU A 603 -2.98 12.41 35.38
CA LEU A 603 -2.98 13.78 34.89
C LEU A 603 -2.59 13.86 33.42
N SER A 604 -1.60 13.07 32.98
CA SER A 604 -1.20 13.03 31.57
C SER A 604 -2.29 12.43 30.68
N PHE A 605 -2.98 11.39 31.15
CA PHE A 605 -4.15 10.81 30.48
C PHE A 605 -5.27 11.84 30.29
N ALA A 606 -5.66 12.57 31.34
CA ALA A 606 -6.72 13.56 31.20
C ALA A 606 -6.27 14.82 30.42
N GLN A 607 -4.98 15.14 30.39
CA GLN A 607 -4.47 16.33 29.70
C GLN A 607 -4.55 16.24 28.17
N VAL A 608 -4.29 15.07 27.57
CA VAL A 608 -4.38 14.90 26.10
C VAL A 608 -5.80 15.09 25.55
N TRP A 609 -6.80 14.95 26.41
CA TRP A 609 -8.23 15.14 26.11
C TRP A 609 -8.74 16.57 26.40
N CYS A 610 -7.89 17.51 26.82
CA CYS A 610 -8.32 18.88 27.08
C CYS A 610 -8.78 19.58 25.79
N GLN A 611 -10.08 19.90 25.71
CA GLN A 611 -10.69 20.71 24.65
C GLN A 611 -11.37 21.97 25.21
N LEU A 612 -11.43 23.02 24.39
CA LEU A 612 -12.28 24.18 24.65
C LEU A 612 -13.76 23.79 24.42
N PRO A 613 -14.73 24.35 25.18
CA PRO A 613 -16.14 24.04 24.99
C PRO A 613 -16.63 24.38 23.57
N TYR A 614 -17.37 23.45 22.97
CA TYR A 614 -18.07 23.67 21.70
C TYR A 614 -19.37 24.46 21.89
N ASP A 615 -19.90 25.00 20.78
CA ASP A 615 -21.28 25.47 20.73
C ASP A 615 -22.25 24.29 20.57
N ASP A 616 -23.51 24.45 20.99
CA ASP A 616 -24.54 23.40 20.94
C ASP A 616 -24.72 22.76 19.55
N GLY A 617 -24.44 23.48 18.45
CA GLY A 617 -24.52 22.95 17.10
C GLY A 617 -23.35 22.05 16.72
N THR A 618 -22.14 22.38 17.19
CA THR A 618 -20.94 21.55 17.04
C THR A 618 -20.99 20.33 17.98
N GLU A 619 -21.41 20.52 19.24
CA GLU A 619 -21.60 19.45 20.22
C GLU A 619 -22.69 18.45 19.75
N MET A 620 -23.85 18.94 19.30
CA MET A 620 -24.90 18.09 18.71
C MET A 620 -24.41 17.34 17.47
N ARG A 621 -23.53 17.94 16.65
CA ARG A 621 -22.92 17.22 15.53
C ARG A 621 -22.04 16.07 16.03
N GLN A 622 -21.24 16.28 17.08
CA GLN A 622 -20.43 15.20 17.67
C GLN A 622 -21.33 14.05 18.17
N LEU A 623 -22.33 14.36 19.02
CA LEU A 623 -23.28 13.37 19.56
C LEU A 623 -24.07 12.58 18.50
N LEU A 624 -24.20 13.12 17.28
CA LEU A 624 -24.96 12.47 16.20
C LEU A 624 -24.10 11.64 15.24
N VAL A 625 -22.83 11.96 14.98
CA VAL A 625 -22.05 11.28 13.92
C VAL A 625 -20.65 10.81 14.32
N ASP A 626 -20.14 11.22 15.47
CA ASP A 626 -18.83 10.77 15.94
C ASP A 626 -18.98 9.37 16.58
N PRO A 627 -18.12 8.39 16.27
CA PRO A 627 -18.00 7.17 17.06
C PRO A 627 -17.32 7.41 18.41
N HIS A 628 -16.64 8.53 18.62
CA HIS A 628 -16.03 8.85 19.92
C HIS A 628 -17.03 9.55 20.84
N SER A 629 -16.95 9.23 22.13
CA SER A 629 -17.51 10.11 23.17
C SER A 629 -16.80 11.48 23.16
N PRO A 630 -17.49 12.61 23.44
CA PRO A 630 -16.83 13.90 23.62
C PRO A 630 -15.76 13.83 24.73
N SER A 631 -14.65 14.55 24.57
CA SER A 631 -13.39 14.28 25.29
C SER A 631 -13.48 14.29 26.82
N GLN A 632 -14.38 15.07 27.41
CA GLN A 632 -14.66 15.02 28.86
C GLN A 632 -15.13 13.63 29.32
N TYR A 633 -15.97 12.95 28.53
CA TYR A 633 -16.55 11.65 28.87
C TYR A 633 -15.63 10.48 28.54
N ARG A 634 -14.68 10.64 27.59
CA ARG A 634 -13.53 9.73 27.43
C ARG A 634 -12.67 9.68 28.67
N VAL A 635 -12.46 10.83 29.33
CA VAL A 635 -11.79 10.87 30.64
C VAL A 635 -12.67 10.31 31.76
N TRP A 636 -13.94 10.74 31.85
CA TRP A 636 -14.81 10.42 32.98
C TRP A 636 -15.16 8.93 33.06
N GLY A 637 -15.76 8.33 32.02
CA GLY A 637 -16.18 6.92 32.06
C GLY A 637 -15.01 5.96 32.28
N THR A 638 -13.88 6.25 31.64
CA THR A 638 -12.65 5.46 31.74
C THR A 638 -12.08 5.37 33.15
N ILE A 639 -12.09 6.47 33.92
CA ILE A 639 -11.56 6.43 35.30
C ILE A 639 -12.61 6.00 36.34
N GLN A 640 -13.91 6.06 36.02
CA GLN A 640 -14.94 5.41 36.85
C GLN A 640 -14.74 3.90 36.91
N ASN A 641 -14.28 3.30 35.81
CA ASN A 641 -14.06 1.86 35.64
C ASN A 641 -12.66 1.39 36.08
N PHE A 642 -11.79 2.27 36.59
CA PHE A 642 -10.41 1.91 36.95
C PHE A 642 -10.07 2.19 38.43
N ALA A 643 -10.09 1.13 39.25
CA ALA A 643 -9.77 1.22 40.68
C ALA A 643 -8.44 1.93 41.02
N ALA A 644 -7.41 1.81 40.17
CA ALA A 644 -6.11 2.46 40.42
C ALA A 644 -6.18 4.00 40.42
N PHE A 645 -7.17 4.61 39.75
CA PHE A 645 -7.40 6.07 39.85
C PHE A 645 -7.88 6.45 41.27
N LYS A 646 -8.83 5.67 41.80
CA LYS A 646 -9.38 5.82 43.16
C LYS A 646 -8.29 5.69 44.22
N ASP A 647 -7.37 4.74 44.04
CA ASP A 647 -6.20 4.58 44.91
C ASP A 647 -5.22 5.76 44.78
N ALA A 648 -4.83 6.13 43.55
CA ALA A 648 -3.87 7.20 43.30
C ALA A 648 -4.31 8.55 43.89
N PHE A 649 -5.61 8.90 43.81
CA PHE A 649 -6.15 10.14 44.37
C PHE A 649 -6.83 9.97 45.74
N HIS A 650 -6.84 8.76 46.29
CA HIS A 650 -7.46 8.41 47.58
C HIS A 650 -8.95 8.79 47.65
N CYS A 651 -9.69 8.60 46.56
CA CYS A 651 -11.05 9.10 46.43
C CYS A 651 -12.06 8.26 47.24
N PRO A 652 -12.98 8.89 48.00
CA PRO A 652 -14.17 8.22 48.49
C PRO A 652 -15.07 7.83 47.30
N SER A 653 -16.09 6.99 47.52
CA SER A 653 -17.09 6.69 46.48
C SER A 653 -17.74 7.98 45.98
N SER A 654 -17.46 8.36 44.73
CA SER A 654 -17.88 9.62 44.13
C SER A 654 -18.47 9.41 42.73
N ALA A 655 -18.81 10.51 42.05
CA ALA A 655 -19.24 10.45 40.66
C ALA A 655 -18.12 10.04 39.68
N TYR A 656 -16.84 10.26 40.04
CA TYR A 656 -15.67 9.89 39.23
C TYR A 656 -14.94 8.63 39.74
N ALA A 657 -15.26 8.13 40.94
CA ALA A 657 -14.70 6.91 41.51
C ALA A 657 -15.77 6.05 42.24
N PRO A 658 -16.82 5.59 41.54
CA PRO A 658 -17.96 4.91 42.17
C PRO A 658 -17.64 3.49 42.66
N ASP A 659 -18.32 3.05 43.73
CA ASP A 659 -18.26 1.65 44.21
C ASP A 659 -18.94 0.62 43.26
N LYS A 660 -19.57 1.09 42.18
CA LYS A 660 -20.14 0.27 41.11
C LYS A 660 -19.79 0.87 39.76
N HIS A 661 -19.16 0.06 38.93
CA HIS A 661 -18.61 0.41 37.63
C HIS A 661 -18.67 -0.83 36.70
N CYS A 662 -18.14 -0.74 35.50
CA CYS A 662 -18.13 -1.81 34.51
C CYS A 662 -16.77 -2.55 34.44
N ASP A 663 -16.79 -3.86 34.69
CA ASP A 663 -15.62 -4.73 34.53
C ASP A 663 -15.28 -4.93 33.03
N VAL A 664 -14.42 -4.10 32.45
CA VAL A 664 -14.18 -4.11 30.98
C VAL A 664 -13.20 -5.23 30.55
N TRP A 665 -11.91 -5.12 30.90
CA TRP A 665 -10.85 -6.03 30.41
C TRP A 665 -10.07 -6.76 31.49
N VAL A 666 -10.14 -6.29 32.73
CA VAL A 666 -9.49 -6.88 33.88
C VAL A 666 -10.41 -6.75 35.09
N SER A 667 -10.41 -7.76 35.95
CA SER A 667 -11.00 -7.64 37.28
C SER A 667 -10.15 -6.76 38.19
N ASP A 668 -10.69 -6.47 39.39
CA ASP A 668 -9.93 -5.98 40.54
C ASP A 668 -8.56 -6.66 40.67
N ILE A 669 -7.55 -5.87 41.02
CA ILE A 669 -6.16 -6.32 41.14
C ILE A 669 -5.95 -6.99 42.50
N ASP A 670 -5.70 -8.30 42.48
CA ASP A 670 -5.05 -8.98 43.61
C ASP A 670 -3.60 -8.46 43.73
N SER A 671 -3.27 -7.89 44.89
CA SER A 671 -1.99 -7.25 45.18
C SER A 671 -0.80 -8.22 45.28
N SER A 672 -1.01 -9.53 45.13
CA SER A 672 0.04 -10.55 45.10
C SER A 672 0.74 -10.71 43.74
N TYR A 673 0.15 -10.23 42.63
CA TYR A 673 0.75 -10.30 41.28
C TYR A 673 1.92 -9.29 41.12
N GLY A 674 3.06 -9.62 41.72
CA GLY A 674 4.29 -8.83 41.66
C GLY A 674 5.48 -9.37 42.48
N GLN A 675 5.32 -10.49 43.20
CA GLN A 675 6.42 -11.07 43.99
C GLN A 675 7.37 -11.94 43.13
N PRO A 676 8.70 -11.86 43.35
CA PRO A 676 9.68 -12.38 42.39
C PRO A 676 9.94 -13.88 42.49
N VAL A 677 9.99 -14.57 41.34
CA VAL A 677 10.58 -15.92 41.23
C VAL A 677 12.08 -15.77 40.95
N VAL A 678 12.88 -15.68 42.01
CA VAL A 678 14.35 -15.66 41.88
C VAL A 678 14.85 -17.07 41.50
N LYS A 679 15.43 -17.21 40.31
CA LYS A 679 16.36 -18.30 39.97
C LYS A 679 17.73 -17.72 39.66
N SER A 680 18.73 -18.16 40.39
CA SER A 680 20.13 -17.75 40.25
C SER A 680 20.91 -18.66 39.29
N GLU A 681 22.10 -18.17 38.92
CA GLU A 681 23.21 -18.89 38.25
C GLU A 681 23.10 -19.17 36.74
N LEU A 682 23.96 -18.50 35.98
CA LEU A 682 24.56 -19.00 34.73
C LEU A 682 26.06 -18.67 34.73
N ASN A 683 26.90 -19.69 34.58
CA ASN A 683 28.36 -19.54 34.44
C ASN A 683 28.74 -19.48 32.96
N ILE A 684 29.47 -18.45 32.53
CA ILE A 684 30.04 -18.32 31.19
C ILE A 684 31.46 -17.75 31.32
N GLU A 685 32.47 -18.43 30.75
CA GLU A 685 33.84 -17.90 30.68
C GLU A 685 33.96 -16.78 29.63
N THR A 686 34.84 -15.80 29.90
CA THR A 686 35.07 -14.67 28.99
C THR A 686 36.02 -15.04 27.84
N ASN A 687 35.59 -14.72 26.61
CA ASN A 687 36.35 -15.02 25.39
C ASN A 687 37.73 -14.33 25.37
N LYS A 688 38.74 -15.07 24.89
CA LYS A 688 40.11 -14.55 24.69
C LYS A 688 40.12 -13.45 23.61
N GLN A 689 40.77 -12.32 23.90
CA GLN A 689 40.98 -11.26 22.91
C GLN A 689 41.96 -11.71 21.82
N ILE A 690 41.68 -11.30 20.57
CA ILE A 690 42.60 -11.49 19.44
C ILE A 690 43.71 -10.44 19.50
N THR A 691 44.94 -10.87 19.22
CA THR A 691 46.14 -10.03 19.21
C THR A 691 46.74 -9.95 17.81
N THR A 692 47.70 -9.05 17.61
CA THR A 692 48.42 -8.82 16.34
C THR A 692 49.34 -9.97 15.89
N GLY A 693 49.28 -11.14 16.54
CA GLY A 693 49.99 -12.35 16.09
C GLY A 693 49.35 -13.03 14.87
N ASP A 694 48.09 -12.73 14.57
CA ASP A 694 47.38 -13.11 13.34
C ASP A 694 46.86 -11.80 12.70
N MET A 695 47.68 -11.23 11.82
CA MET A 695 47.46 -9.86 11.32
C MET A 695 46.24 -9.77 10.40
N ASP A 696 46.00 -10.79 9.58
CA ASP A 696 44.91 -10.79 8.61
C ASP A 696 43.56 -10.93 9.32
N LYS A 697 43.47 -11.87 10.27
CA LYS A 697 42.26 -11.99 11.11
C LYS A 697 42.04 -10.76 11.99
N TYR A 698 43.11 -10.16 12.53
CA TYR A 698 43.02 -8.89 13.26
C TYR A 698 42.49 -7.75 12.36
N ASN A 699 42.99 -7.64 11.13
CA ASN A 699 42.51 -6.66 10.15
C ASN A 699 41.05 -6.92 9.73
N ALA A 700 40.66 -8.19 9.54
CA ALA A 700 39.29 -8.57 9.23
C ALA A 700 38.32 -8.24 10.38
N TYR A 701 38.68 -8.56 11.63
CA TYR A 701 37.90 -8.17 12.81
C TYR A 701 37.84 -6.65 12.96
N LYS A 702 38.93 -5.93 12.69
CA LYS A 702 38.94 -4.46 12.67
C LYS A 702 38.08 -3.88 11.55
N MET A 703 38.01 -4.53 10.38
CA MET A 703 37.10 -4.15 9.30
C MET A 703 35.63 -4.31 9.73
N ALA A 704 35.26 -5.44 10.35
CA ALA A 704 33.93 -5.62 10.92
C ALA A 704 33.63 -4.52 11.96
N VAL A 705 34.54 -4.29 12.92
CA VAL A 705 34.42 -3.21 13.90
C VAL A 705 34.29 -1.83 13.25
N ASN A 706 34.97 -1.55 12.12
CA ASN A 706 34.81 -0.29 11.39
C ASN A 706 33.43 -0.15 10.74
N TYR A 707 32.83 -1.24 10.20
CA TYR A 707 31.44 -1.21 9.71
C TYR A 707 30.49 -0.94 10.88
N TYR A 708 30.57 -1.74 11.95
CA TYR A 708 29.74 -1.56 13.13
C TYR A 708 29.97 -0.22 13.85
N GLN A 709 31.16 0.37 13.85
CA GLN A 709 31.37 1.70 14.46
C GLN A 709 30.82 2.85 13.60
N GLN A 710 30.77 2.68 12.28
CA GLN A 710 30.10 3.62 11.37
C GLN A 710 28.58 3.43 11.36
N SER A 711 28.08 2.22 11.66
CA SER A 711 26.65 1.91 11.60
C SER A 711 25.96 1.99 12.97
N VAL A 712 26.58 1.49 14.04
CA VAL A 712 25.95 1.32 15.34
C VAL A 712 25.78 2.66 16.03
N ASN A 713 24.54 3.11 16.18
CA ASN A 713 24.27 4.23 17.06
C ASN A 713 24.21 3.78 18.53
N THR A 714 25.36 3.76 19.18
CA THR A 714 25.50 3.60 20.63
C THR A 714 24.88 4.72 21.48
N THR A 715 24.26 5.75 20.89
CA THR A 715 23.37 6.70 21.60
C THR A 715 21.89 6.33 21.43
N VAL A 716 21.62 5.17 20.85
CA VAL A 716 20.30 4.55 20.69
C VAL A 716 20.28 3.24 21.48
N ASP A 717 19.11 2.68 21.73
CA ASP A 717 18.93 1.47 22.52
C ASP A 717 18.52 0.26 21.66
N PRO A 718 19.22 -0.89 21.77
CA PRO A 718 18.93 -2.08 20.98
C PRO A 718 17.56 -2.71 21.23
N CYS A 719 16.96 -2.51 22.41
CA CYS A 719 15.70 -3.14 22.80
C CYS A 719 14.48 -2.53 22.11
N THR A 720 14.60 -1.30 21.60
CA THR A 720 13.46 -0.54 21.05
C THR A 720 13.70 0.26 19.80
N ASP A 721 14.95 0.44 19.36
CA ASP A 721 15.20 0.10 17.97
C ASP A 721 16.56 -0.50 17.72
N PHE A 722 16.52 -1.80 17.46
CA PHE A 722 17.66 -2.55 16.98
C PHE A 722 18.13 -2.06 15.61
N PHE A 723 17.27 -1.50 14.75
CA PHE A 723 17.67 -0.99 13.44
C PHE A 723 18.51 0.30 13.54
N GLN A 724 18.13 1.32 14.31
CA GLN A 724 18.98 2.50 14.57
C GLN A 724 20.11 2.21 15.54
N TYR A 725 19.92 1.29 16.50
CA TYR A 725 21.05 0.80 17.27
C TYR A 725 22.11 0.17 16.36
N ALA A 726 21.74 -0.69 15.40
CA ALA A 726 22.69 -1.37 14.53
C ALA A 726 23.17 -0.53 13.33
N CYS A 727 22.33 0.34 12.77
CA CYS A 727 22.53 1.03 11.49
C CYS A 727 22.37 2.56 11.55
N GLY A 728 21.98 3.14 12.69
CA GLY A 728 21.57 4.54 12.82
C GLY A 728 22.66 5.60 12.92
N LYS A 729 23.94 5.26 12.79
CA LYS A 729 25.01 6.23 12.43
C LYS A 729 25.37 6.16 10.94
N TYR A 730 24.82 5.19 10.20
CA TYR A 730 25.28 4.89 8.86
C TYR A 730 24.80 5.96 7.87
N ASP A 731 25.74 6.78 7.40
CA ASP A 731 25.54 7.95 6.53
C ASP A 731 25.66 7.63 5.03
N LYS A 732 25.98 6.38 4.70
CA LYS A 732 26.17 5.86 3.33
C LYS A 732 25.03 4.91 2.97
N LEU A 733 25.02 4.43 1.73
CA LEU A 733 24.08 3.39 1.31
C LEU A 733 24.64 2.00 1.66
N VAL A 734 23.82 1.14 2.27
CA VAL A 734 24.03 -0.32 2.38
C VAL A 734 22.78 -1.07 1.93
N SER A 735 22.29 -0.69 0.75
CA SER A 735 21.26 -1.44 0.04
C SER A 735 21.92 -2.44 -0.92
N PHE A 736 21.18 -3.49 -1.26
CA PHE A 736 21.57 -4.44 -2.30
C PHE A 736 21.89 -3.69 -3.61
N HIS A 737 21.11 -2.66 -3.95
CA HIS A 737 21.35 -1.78 -5.11
C HIS A 737 22.68 -1.00 -5.07
N TYR A 738 23.16 -0.58 -3.89
CA TYR A 738 24.45 0.11 -3.79
C TYR A 738 25.63 -0.86 -3.89
N ALA A 739 25.50 -2.05 -3.32
CA ALA A 739 26.48 -3.11 -3.53
C ALA A 739 26.51 -3.56 -5.01
N ASP A 740 25.35 -3.67 -5.67
CA ASP A 740 25.23 -3.91 -7.12
C ASP A 740 25.96 -2.80 -7.91
N ALA A 741 25.72 -1.52 -7.57
CA ALA A 741 26.40 -0.38 -8.19
C ALA A 741 27.93 -0.44 -8.01
N ASN A 742 28.41 -0.79 -6.81
CA ASN A 742 29.84 -0.98 -6.55
C ASN A 742 30.41 -2.16 -7.35
N ASN A 743 29.66 -3.24 -7.55
CA ASN A 743 30.09 -4.35 -8.40
C ASN A 743 30.27 -3.90 -9.85
N TYR A 744 29.34 -3.10 -10.39
CA TYR A 744 29.48 -2.52 -11.72
C TYR A 744 30.67 -1.55 -11.82
N VAL A 745 31.01 -0.82 -10.75
CA VAL A 745 32.24 0.00 -10.67
C VAL A 745 33.51 -0.88 -10.63
N ILE A 746 33.50 -1.99 -9.89
CA ILE A 746 34.62 -2.95 -9.82
C ILE A 746 34.84 -3.61 -11.19
N MET A 747 33.78 -4.09 -11.83
CA MET A 747 33.81 -4.65 -13.20
C MET A 747 34.38 -3.62 -14.18
N ALA A 748 33.86 -2.39 -14.16
CA ALA A 748 34.32 -1.29 -14.99
C ALA A 748 35.81 -0.95 -14.76
N TYR A 749 36.25 -0.93 -13.51
CA TYR A 749 37.63 -0.67 -13.12
C TYR A 749 38.56 -1.79 -13.62
N GLN A 750 38.26 -3.05 -13.31
CA GLN A 750 39.10 -4.20 -13.69
C GLN A 750 39.15 -4.37 -15.22
N LEU A 751 38.02 -4.21 -15.91
CA LEU A 751 37.95 -4.29 -17.38
C LEU A 751 38.83 -3.23 -18.06
N ASN A 752 39.00 -2.06 -17.44
CA ASN A 752 39.87 -0.97 -17.93
C ASN A 752 41.25 -0.91 -17.25
N SER A 753 41.57 -1.84 -16.34
CA SER A 753 42.86 -1.89 -15.65
C SER A 753 43.98 -2.27 -16.64
N PRO A 754 45.13 -1.55 -16.65
CA PRO A 754 46.27 -1.89 -17.49
C PRO A 754 46.78 -3.32 -17.25
N ASP A 755 46.82 -3.74 -15.98
CA ASP A 755 47.38 -5.03 -15.56
C ASP A 755 46.48 -6.22 -15.98
N TYR A 756 45.17 -5.97 -16.11
CA TYR A 756 44.20 -7.00 -16.54
C TYR A 756 44.12 -7.16 -18.07
N GLN A 757 44.74 -6.26 -18.86
CA GLN A 757 44.68 -6.36 -20.33
C GLN A 757 45.31 -7.66 -20.87
N ALA A 758 46.33 -8.21 -20.20
CA ALA A 758 46.90 -9.52 -20.57
C ALA A 758 45.86 -10.65 -20.43
N THR A 759 45.08 -10.65 -19.35
CA THR A 759 44.00 -11.61 -19.12
C THR A 759 42.89 -11.44 -20.15
N ILE A 760 42.49 -10.21 -20.47
CA ILE A 760 41.55 -9.92 -21.56
C ILE A 760 42.05 -10.51 -22.89
N GLN A 761 43.33 -10.34 -23.23
CA GLN A 761 43.89 -10.91 -24.47
C GLN A 761 43.98 -12.45 -24.47
N SER A 762 43.83 -13.11 -23.31
CA SER A 762 43.90 -14.57 -23.16
C SER A 762 42.58 -15.31 -23.37
N SER A 763 41.46 -14.61 -23.59
CA SER A 763 40.12 -15.19 -23.81
C SER A 763 39.36 -14.37 -24.86
N GLU A 764 38.78 -15.05 -25.86
CA GLU A 764 37.90 -14.42 -26.86
C GLU A 764 36.60 -13.91 -26.25
N ALA A 765 36.09 -14.54 -25.19
CA ALA A 765 34.95 -14.03 -24.43
C ALA A 765 35.28 -12.70 -23.72
N LEU A 766 36.46 -12.59 -23.08
CA LEU A 766 36.89 -11.35 -22.43
C LEU A 766 37.23 -10.23 -23.43
N LYS A 767 37.73 -10.56 -24.63
CA LYS A 767 37.85 -9.58 -25.73
C LYS A 767 36.50 -9.02 -26.15
N LYS A 768 35.50 -9.89 -26.33
CA LYS A 768 34.12 -9.50 -26.70
C LYS A 768 33.50 -8.60 -25.62
N GLU A 769 33.67 -8.95 -24.34
CA GLU A 769 33.27 -8.14 -23.18
C GLU A 769 33.90 -6.73 -23.23
N LYS A 770 35.23 -6.63 -23.36
CA LYS A 770 35.93 -5.34 -23.45
C LYS A 770 35.46 -4.52 -24.64
N SER A 771 35.32 -5.13 -25.82
CA SER A 771 34.85 -4.45 -27.03
C SER A 771 33.43 -3.93 -26.90
N PHE A 772 32.52 -4.67 -26.25
CA PHE A 772 31.15 -4.21 -26.03
C PHE A 772 31.08 -3.03 -25.06
N SER A 773 31.83 -3.09 -23.96
CA SER A 773 31.94 -2.00 -22.98
C SER A 773 32.52 -0.73 -23.61
N ASP A 774 33.61 -0.84 -24.39
CA ASP A 774 34.22 0.31 -25.07
C ASP A 774 33.29 0.96 -26.10
N ALA A 775 32.57 0.15 -26.88
CA ALA A 775 31.57 0.64 -27.81
C ALA A 775 30.42 1.38 -27.10
N CYS A 776 29.98 0.86 -25.94
CA CYS A 776 28.98 1.51 -25.09
C CYS A 776 29.45 2.87 -24.55
N ILE A 777 30.68 2.93 -24.03
CA ILE A 777 31.26 4.17 -23.48
C ILE A 777 31.36 5.24 -24.56
N ALA A 778 31.86 4.88 -25.75
CA ALA A 778 31.98 5.78 -26.89
C ALA A 778 30.61 6.29 -27.40
N ALA A 779 29.60 5.41 -27.45
CA ALA A 779 28.24 5.78 -27.84
C ALA A 779 27.55 6.71 -26.83
N THR A 780 27.81 6.52 -25.54
CA THR A 780 27.16 7.26 -24.45
C THR A 780 27.78 8.65 -24.24
N LEU A 781 29.11 8.77 -24.28
CA LEU A 781 29.80 10.05 -24.10
C LEU A 781 29.73 10.99 -25.31
N ASN A 782 29.44 10.46 -26.52
CA ASN A 782 29.35 11.27 -27.72
C ASN A 782 27.99 11.08 -28.43
N SER A 783 27.03 11.92 -28.05
CA SER A 783 25.70 11.98 -28.65
C SER A 783 25.71 12.18 -30.17
N SER A 784 26.68 12.94 -30.71
CA SER A 784 26.83 13.13 -32.16
C SER A 784 27.31 11.87 -32.88
N THR A 785 28.13 11.04 -32.23
CA THR A 785 28.52 9.71 -32.74
C THR A 785 27.32 8.77 -32.74
N SER A 786 26.54 8.71 -31.65
CA SER A 786 25.31 7.91 -31.61
C SER A 786 24.28 8.35 -32.67
N GLN A 787 24.00 9.65 -32.79
CA GLN A 787 23.09 10.16 -33.84
C GLN A 787 23.63 9.88 -35.25
N GLY A 788 24.92 10.04 -35.50
CA GLY A 788 25.56 9.72 -36.78
C GLY A 788 25.48 8.24 -37.14
N ILE A 789 25.64 7.34 -36.17
CA ILE A 789 25.46 5.89 -36.35
C ILE A 789 23.99 5.57 -36.69
N LEU A 790 23.04 6.07 -35.90
CA LEU A 790 21.61 5.79 -36.10
C LEU A 790 21.11 6.28 -37.47
N VAL A 791 21.55 7.46 -37.92
CA VAL A 791 21.19 8.03 -39.23
C VAL A 791 21.87 7.31 -40.40
N SER A 792 23.12 6.84 -40.24
CA SER A 792 23.88 6.21 -41.34
C SER A 792 23.63 4.70 -41.50
N LYS A 793 23.22 4.02 -40.44
CA LYS A 793 22.94 2.56 -40.44
C LYS A 793 21.50 2.21 -40.80
N ASP A 794 20.55 3.14 -40.62
CA ASP A 794 19.11 2.94 -40.82
C ASP A 794 18.63 1.60 -40.26
N TYR A 795 18.67 1.44 -38.93
CA TYR A 795 18.34 0.18 -38.29
C TYR A 795 16.86 -0.22 -38.41
N LEU A 796 15.98 0.70 -38.82
CA LEU A 796 14.53 0.53 -38.77
C LEU A 796 13.94 0.17 -40.13
N LEU A 797 14.30 0.88 -41.21
CA LEU A 797 13.68 0.66 -42.53
C LEU A 797 13.92 -0.76 -43.09
N PRO A 798 15.10 -1.40 -42.96
CA PRO A 798 15.30 -2.79 -43.38
C PRO A 798 14.48 -3.78 -42.55
N ARG A 799 14.28 -3.52 -41.24
CA ARG A 799 13.43 -4.36 -40.38
C ARG A 799 11.96 -4.25 -40.81
N VAL A 800 11.48 -3.03 -41.05
CA VAL A 800 10.13 -2.75 -41.60
C VAL A 800 9.95 -3.41 -42.97
N ASN A 801 10.89 -3.23 -43.90
CA ASN A 801 10.83 -3.86 -45.23
C ASN A 801 10.85 -5.40 -45.17
N THR A 802 11.50 -5.98 -44.15
CA THR A 802 11.51 -7.44 -43.93
C THR A 802 10.15 -7.92 -43.42
N LEU A 803 9.55 -7.24 -42.44
CA LEU A 803 8.19 -7.56 -41.97
C LEU A 803 7.15 -7.40 -43.08
N ALA A 804 7.27 -6.35 -43.91
CA ALA A 804 6.43 -6.15 -45.09
C ALA A 804 6.49 -7.32 -46.06
N LYS A 805 7.68 -7.89 -46.26
CA LYS A 805 7.90 -9.04 -47.14
C LYS A 805 7.29 -10.34 -46.60
N TYR A 806 7.22 -10.52 -45.28
CA TYR A 806 6.53 -11.65 -44.65
C TYR A 806 5.01 -11.49 -44.62
N LEU A 807 4.51 -10.27 -44.41
CA LEU A 807 3.06 -9.95 -44.42
C LEU A 807 2.48 -9.81 -45.83
N GLY A 808 3.30 -9.85 -46.88
CA GLY A 808 2.86 -9.62 -48.27
C GLY A 808 2.35 -8.21 -48.56
N SER A 809 2.59 -7.24 -47.65
CA SER A 809 1.99 -5.91 -47.65
C SER A 809 2.99 -4.85 -47.19
N ASN A 810 3.07 -3.74 -47.91
CA ASN A 810 3.98 -2.63 -47.58
C ASN A 810 3.52 -1.83 -46.36
N PHE A 811 4.46 -1.22 -45.65
CA PHE A 811 4.18 -0.28 -44.56
C PHE A 811 3.67 1.06 -45.10
N THR A 812 2.51 1.51 -44.63
CA THR A 812 1.86 2.75 -45.07
C THR A 812 2.05 3.85 -44.03
N TYR A 813 2.88 4.85 -44.34
CA TYR A 813 3.24 5.97 -43.44
C TYR A 813 2.06 6.87 -43.00
N SER A 814 0.88 6.69 -43.58
CA SER A 814 -0.38 7.26 -43.11
C SER A 814 -1.41 6.16 -42.91
N PHE A 815 -2.05 6.12 -41.74
CA PHE A 815 -3.28 5.36 -41.54
C PHE A 815 -4.32 5.75 -42.61
N GLY A 816 -4.85 4.75 -43.33
CA GLY A 816 -5.75 4.96 -44.48
C GLY A 816 -5.24 4.40 -45.83
N GLY A 817 -4.10 3.71 -45.86
CA GLY A 817 -3.75 2.85 -47.01
C GLY A 817 -4.44 1.50 -46.94
N ASP A 818 -5.10 1.08 -48.02
CA ASP A 818 -5.82 -0.20 -48.09
C ASP A 818 -4.87 -1.40 -48.16
N VAL A 819 -4.93 -2.28 -47.15
CA VAL A 819 -4.34 -3.63 -47.22
C VAL A 819 -5.31 -4.54 -47.98
N ALA A 820 -4.83 -5.26 -49.00
CA ALA A 820 -5.70 -6.01 -49.90
C ALA A 820 -6.44 -7.18 -49.22
N ALA A 821 -5.73 -7.99 -48.43
CA ALA A 821 -6.25 -9.18 -47.74
C ALA A 821 -5.60 -9.35 -46.36
N LEU A 822 -6.16 -10.22 -45.51
CA LEU A 822 -5.43 -10.75 -44.35
C LEU A 822 -4.20 -11.55 -44.82
N PRO A 823 -3.09 -11.57 -44.06
CA PRO A 823 -2.01 -12.53 -44.28
C PRO A 823 -2.53 -13.96 -44.20
N ASP A 824 -2.06 -14.85 -45.08
CA ASP A 824 -2.35 -16.28 -44.96
C ASP A 824 -1.67 -16.92 -43.73
N ALA A 825 -2.04 -18.17 -43.40
CA ALA A 825 -1.52 -18.87 -42.21
C ALA A 825 0.02 -19.01 -42.19
N THR A 826 0.67 -19.05 -43.36
CA THR A 826 2.13 -19.11 -43.50
C THR A 826 2.74 -17.72 -43.43
N GLN A 827 2.11 -16.71 -44.03
CA GLN A 827 2.52 -15.30 -43.94
C GLN A 827 2.44 -14.77 -42.51
N LEU A 828 1.32 -15.02 -41.81
CA LEU A 828 1.15 -14.66 -40.41
C LEU A 828 2.14 -15.42 -39.52
N ALA A 829 2.32 -16.73 -39.72
CA ALA A 829 3.29 -17.52 -38.97
C ALA A 829 4.72 -16.99 -39.15
N ASN A 830 5.14 -16.64 -40.38
CA ASN A 830 6.45 -16.06 -40.64
C ASN A 830 6.60 -14.63 -40.08
N ALA A 831 5.55 -13.80 -40.13
CA ALA A 831 5.58 -12.45 -39.58
C ALA A 831 5.63 -12.45 -38.04
N LEU A 832 4.80 -13.26 -37.38
CA LEU A 832 4.84 -13.46 -35.93
C LEU A 832 6.15 -14.13 -35.48
N ALA A 833 6.67 -15.10 -36.24
CA ALA A 833 7.97 -15.71 -35.96
C ALA A 833 9.14 -14.73 -36.12
N TYR A 834 9.10 -13.88 -37.15
CA TYR A 834 10.09 -12.81 -37.32
C TYR A 834 10.04 -11.81 -36.15
N LEU A 835 8.84 -11.42 -35.72
CA LEU A 835 8.66 -10.57 -34.54
C LEU A 835 9.20 -11.26 -33.28
N SER A 836 8.64 -12.41 -32.88
CA SER A 836 8.97 -13.03 -31.59
C SER A 836 10.38 -13.65 -31.51
N PHE A 837 10.89 -14.28 -32.58
CA PHE A 837 12.20 -14.95 -32.55
C PHE A 837 13.34 -14.12 -33.15
N THR A 838 13.09 -13.26 -34.16
CA THR A 838 14.16 -12.43 -34.76
C THR A 838 14.22 -11.01 -34.18
N GLN A 839 13.08 -10.44 -33.75
CA GLN A 839 13.00 -9.10 -33.14
C GLN A 839 12.75 -9.14 -31.62
N GLY A 840 12.60 -10.34 -31.05
CA GLY A 840 12.40 -10.54 -29.61
C GLY A 840 11.06 -10.02 -29.07
N LEU A 841 10.07 -9.83 -29.95
CA LEU A 841 8.80 -9.16 -29.70
C LEU A 841 7.68 -10.09 -29.22
N ALA A 842 7.23 -9.85 -27.99
CA ALA A 842 5.86 -10.17 -27.60
C ALA A 842 4.88 -9.19 -28.26
N VAL A 843 3.59 -9.35 -27.99
CA VAL A 843 2.49 -8.56 -28.56
C VAL A 843 1.94 -7.64 -27.44
N ASP A 844 1.91 -6.32 -27.68
CA ASP A 844 1.26 -5.23 -26.91
C ASP A 844 1.33 -3.90 -27.72
N PRO A 845 0.37 -2.96 -27.57
CA PRO A 845 0.47 -1.59 -28.04
C PRO A 845 -0.07 -0.59 -27.00
N ASN A 846 0.80 0.28 -26.53
CA ASN A 846 0.42 1.68 -26.31
C ASN A 846 1.36 2.59 -27.09
N LEU A 847 0.80 3.32 -28.08
CA LEU A 847 1.43 4.51 -28.62
C LEU A 847 0.42 5.67 -28.62
N ARG A 848 0.85 6.86 -28.19
CA ARG A 848 -0.08 7.77 -27.52
C ARG A 848 -1.11 8.48 -28.40
N ASP A 849 -0.75 9.02 -29.57
CA ASP A 849 -1.59 10.04 -30.24
C ASP A 849 -2.05 9.75 -31.69
N LYS A 850 -1.71 8.60 -32.27
CA LYS A 850 -2.15 8.21 -33.63
C LYS A 850 -2.54 6.74 -33.79
N VAL A 851 -2.66 6.01 -32.68
CA VAL A 851 -2.59 4.54 -32.64
C VAL A 851 -3.80 3.89 -31.94
N LYS A 852 -4.83 4.68 -31.59
CA LYS A 852 -6.09 4.27 -30.91
C LYS A 852 -6.62 2.90 -31.34
N GLY A 853 -6.84 2.69 -32.64
CA GLY A 853 -7.38 1.43 -33.18
C GLY A 853 -6.47 0.20 -33.02
N LEU A 854 -5.17 0.39 -32.81
CA LEU A 854 -4.25 -0.71 -32.47
C LEU A 854 -4.25 -0.98 -30.96
N VAL A 855 -4.41 0.04 -30.12
CA VAL A 855 -4.61 -0.13 -28.67
C VAL A 855 -5.92 -0.88 -28.40
N GLU A 856 -6.99 -0.53 -29.10
CA GLU A 856 -8.27 -1.25 -29.08
C GLU A 856 -8.13 -2.71 -29.55
N PHE A 857 -7.24 -2.99 -30.51
CA PHE A 857 -6.97 -4.36 -30.97
C PHE A 857 -6.28 -5.23 -29.90
N GLU A 858 -5.46 -4.68 -29.01
CA GLU A 858 -4.87 -5.47 -27.91
C GLU A 858 -5.71 -5.48 -26.64
N GLN A 859 -6.42 -4.39 -26.35
CA GLN A 859 -7.47 -4.45 -25.33
C GLN A 859 -8.51 -5.51 -25.71
N MET A 860 -8.63 -5.90 -26.99
CA MET A 860 -9.21 -7.19 -27.39
C MET A 860 -8.29 -8.39 -27.08
N ILE A 861 -7.05 -8.50 -27.59
CA ILE A 861 -6.15 -9.66 -27.37
C ILE A 861 -5.98 -10.01 -25.86
N ALA A 862 -5.48 -9.08 -25.05
CA ALA A 862 -5.16 -9.30 -23.65
C ALA A 862 -6.40 -9.66 -22.80
N ASN A 863 -7.50 -8.90 -22.95
CA ASN A 863 -8.73 -9.23 -22.21
C ASN A 863 -9.36 -10.55 -22.66
N THR A 864 -9.27 -10.90 -23.95
CA THR A 864 -9.98 -12.04 -24.55
C THR A 864 -9.26 -13.37 -24.41
N TYR A 865 -7.92 -13.36 -24.25
CA TYR A 865 -7.08 -14.58 -24.28
C TYR A 865 -6.03 -14.73 -23.13
N SER A 866 -5.78 -13.72 -22.26
CA SER A 866 -4.77 -13.83 -21.18
C SER A 866 -5.34 -14.24 -19.80
N THR A 867 -4.46 -14.78 -18.93
CA THR A 867 -4.77 -15.21 -17.54
C THR A 867 -4.02 -14.37 -16.49
N ASP A 868 -4.37 -14.54 -15.21
CA ASP A 868 -3.74 -13.93 -14.03
C ASP A 868 -2.49 -14.68 -13.53
N ASP A 869 -1.82 -14.14 -12.49
CA ASP A 869 -0.62 -14.71 -11.86
C ASP A 869 -0.87 -15.61 -10.65
N GLY A 870 -1.96 -15.41 -9.88
CA GLY A 870 -2.29 -16.29 -8.75
C GLY A 870 -2.53 -17.72 -9.21
N THR A 871 -3.24 -17.89 -10.34
CA THR A 871 -3.48 -19.18 -10.96
C THR A 871 -2.28 -19.73 -11.76
N ARG A 872 -1.13 -19.03 -11.82
CA ARG A 872 0.15 -19.52 -12.38
C ARG A 872 1.06 -20.17 -11.34
N ARG A 873 0.92 -19.84 -10.05
CA ARG A 873 1.69 -20.44 -8.92
C ARG A 873 1.42 -21.94 -8.70
N SER A 874 0.31 -22.46 -9.23
CA SER A 874 0.04 -23.90 -9.30
C SER A 874 0.64 -24.49 -10.58
N TYR A 875 1.87 -25.01 -10.48
CA TYR A 875 2.63 -25.43 -11.66
C TYR A 875 1.98 -26.58 -12.43
N GLU A 876 1.25 -27.48 -11.76
CA GLU A 876 0.52 -28.57 -12.43
C GLU A 876 -0.56 -28.04 -13.39
N ARG A 877 -1.21 -26.91 -13.10
CA ARG A 877 -2.21 -26.28 -13.99
C ARG A 877 -1.60 -25.81 -15.32
N SER A 878 -0.31 -25.49 -15.32
CA SER A 878 0.43 -25.05 -16.51
C SER A 878 1.01 -26.21 -17.32
N TRP A 879 1.07 -27.43 -16.77
CA TRP A 879 1.79 -28.59 -17.32
C TRP A 879 1.00 -29.37 -18.40
N ASN A 880 0.66 -28.69 -19.50
CA ASN A 880 -0.23 -29.21 -20.56
C ASN A 880 0.53 -29.75 -21.78
N LEU A 881 1.20 -30.90 -21.63
CA LEU A 881 1.98 -31.54 -22.70
C LEU A 881 1.13 -31.93 -23.93
N MET A 882 1.48 -31.39 -25.11
CA MET A 882 0.86 -31.71 -26.40
C MET A 882 1.90 -31.82 -27.53
N THR A 883 1.61 -32.59 -28.58
CA THR A 883 2.48 -32.67 -29.77
C THR A 883 2.14 -31.58 -30.80
N ILE A 884 3.09 -31.20 -31.66
CA ILE A 884 2.84 -30.23 -32.75
C ILE A 884 1.69 -30.69 -33.67
N ALA A 885 1.55 -31.99 -33.93
CA ALA A 885 0.43 -32.53 -34.69
C ALA A 885 -0.92 -32.34 -33.95
N THR A 886 -0.95 -32.58 -32.64
CA THR A 886 -2.12 -32.33 -31.78
C THR A 886 -2.52 -30.86 -31.78
N LEU A 887 -1.55 -29.94 -31.85
CA LEU A 887 -1.79 -28.50 -31.89
C LEU A 887 -2.28 -28.07 -33.27
N GLN A 888 -1.62 -28.50 -34.35
CA GLN A 888 -2.05 -28.20 -35.72
C GLN A 888 -3.50 -28.64 -36.01
N GLN A 889 -3.90 -29.81 -35.48
CA GLN A 889 -5.25 -30.35 -35.64
C GLN A 889 -6.31 -29.56 -34.85
N ASN A 890 -5.93 -28.93 -33.73
CA ASN A 890 -6.86 -28.27 -32.80
C ASN A 890 -6.92 -26.73 -32.94
N TYR A 891 -5.99 -26.09 -33.67
CA TYR A 891 -5.73 -24.64 -33.61
C TYR A 891 -5.42 -23.97 -34.99
N GLY A 892 -5.85 -24.55 -36.12
CA GLY A 892 -5.19 -24.40 -37.44
C GLY A 892 -5.10 -23.06 -38.22
N PHE A 893 -5.60 -21.89 -37.78
CA PHE A 893 -5.39 -20.59 -38.47
C PHE A 893 -3.93 -20.15 -38.60
N ILE A 894 -3.07 -20.62 -37.70
CA ILE A 894 -1.62 -20.52 -37.78
C ILE A 894 -1.11 -21.91 -38.22
N ASP A 895 -0.10 -21.93 -39.08
CA ASP A 895 0.71 -23.12 -39.28
C ASP A 895 1.60 -23.31 -38.04
N TRP A 896 1.25 -24.28 -37.20
CA TRP A 896 1.97 -24.63 -35.98
C TRP A 896 3.25 -25.39 -36.27
N ALA A 897 3.43 -26.04 -37.43
CA ALA A 897 4.74 -26.58 -37.81
C ALA A 897 5.73 -25.45 -38.15
N THR A 898 5.26 -24.37 -38.79
CA THR A 898 6.05 -23.16 -39.02
C THR A 898 6.22 -22.33 -37.73
N TYR A 899 5.16 -22.15 -36.93
CA TYR A 899 5.16 -21.26 -35.77
C TYR A 899 5.71 -21.86 -34.47
N MET A 900 5.56 -23.17 -34.19
CA MET A 900 5.74 -23.71 -32.83
C MET A 900 7.13 -23.51 -32.21
N ARG A 901 7.17 -22.59 -31.24
CA ARG A 901 8.06 -22.63 -30.07
C ARG A 901 7.38 -22.21 -28.75
N GLN A 902 6.18 -21.59 -28.77
CA GLN A 902 5.45 -21.07 -27.61
C GLN A 902 3.92 -21.21 -27.77
N LEU A 903 3.17 -21.18 -26.67
CA LEU A 903 1.75 -21.57 -26.52
C LEU A 903 1.10 -20.88 -25.29
N ASP A 904 -0.22 -20.78 -25.11
CA ASP A 904 -1.37 -20.98 -26.01
C ASP A 904 -2.43 -19.91 -25.69
N GLN A 905 -2.94 -19.23 -26.72
CA GLN A 905 -4.08 -18.30 -26.65
C GLN A 905 -5.11 -18.57 -27.76
N TYR A 906 -4.90 -19.62 -28.53
CA TYR A 906 -5.05 -19.50 -29.97
C TYR A 906 -6.34 -20.16 -30.48
N LYS A 907 -7.04 -20.97 -29.68
CA LYS A 907 -8.25 -21.69 -30.11
C LYS A 907 -9.44 -20.79 -30.44
N LYS A 908 -9.56 -19.68 -29.72
CA LYS A 908 -10.60 -18.67 -29.87
C LYS A 908 -10.19 -17.65 -30.95
N MET A 909 -8.94 -17.20 -30.90
CA MET A 909 -8.30 -16.42 -31.98
C MET A 909 -8.37 -17.12 -33.35
N ASN A 910 -8.30 -18.45 -33.42
CA ASN A 910 -8.52 -19.28 -34.62
C ASN A 910 -9.90 -19.07 -35.26
N GLN A 911 -10.94 -18.99 -34.42
CA GLN A 911 -12.33 -18.84 -34.83
C GLN A 911 -12.68 -17.38 -35.19
N ASP A 912 -11.86 -16.43 -34.74
CA ASP A 912 -12.03 -15.00 -34.94
C ASP A 912 -11.03 -14.39 -35.96
N TYR A 913 -9.94 -15.07 -36.33
CA TYR A 913 -8.89 -14.53 -37.20
C TYR A 913 -9.41 -14.03 -38.54
N ALA A 914 -10.28 -14.78 -39.20
CA ALA A 914 -10.91 -14.39 -40.47
C ALA A 914 -11.88 -13.19 -40.35
N LYS A 915 -12.15 -12.72 -39.12
CA LYS A 915 -12.98 -11.54 -38.80
C LYS A 915 -12.13 -10.33 -38.39
N PHE A 916 -10.82 -10.50 -38.20
CA PHE A 916 -9.93 -9.40 -37.84
C PHE A 916 -9.79 -8.42 -39.01
N ASP A 917 -9.74 -7.12 -38.70
CA ASP A 917 -9.45 -6.13 -39.73
C ASP A 917 -8.01 -6.25 -40.20
N LYS A 918 -7.85 -6.55 -41.50
CA LYS A 918 -6.58 -6.75 -42.19
C LYS A 918 -5.64 -5.54 -42.12
N THR A 919 -6.18 -4.33 -42.19
CA THR A 919 -5.40 -3.10 -42.16
C THR A 919 -4.97 -2.78 -40.73
N LEU A 920 -5.84 -3.05 -39.75
CA LEU A 920 -5.57 -2.90 -38.33
C LEU A 920 -4.51 -3.90 -37.86
N LEU A 921 -4.66 -5.19 -38.17
CA LEU A 921 -3.69 -6.25 -37.82
C LEU A 921 -2.31 -6.00 -38.46
N VAL A 922 -2.25 -5.70 -39.76
CA VAL A 922 -0.96 -5.45 -40.43
C VAL A 922 -0.27 -4.22 -39.85
N ASN A 923 -0.98 -3.10 -39.68
CA ASN A 923 -0.42 -1.91 -39.03
C ASN A 923 -0.06 -2.15 -37.57
N TYR A 924 -0.76 -3.04 -36.86
CA TYR A 924 -0.41 -3.42 -35.49
C TYR A 924 0.96 -4.09 -35.44
N LEU A 925 1.18 -5.12 -36.27
CA LEU A 925 2.44 -5.85 -36.32
C LEU A 925 3.62 -4.93 -36.68
N PHE A 926 3.41 -3.95 -37.58
CA PHE A 926 4.40 -2.89 -37.86
C PHE A 926 4.61 -1.93 -36.68
N MET A 927 3.56 -1.50 -36.00
CA MET A 927 3.71 -0.63 -34.84
C MET A 927 4.40 -1.33 -33.66
N ARG A 928 4.17 -2.64 -33.50
CA ARG A 928 4.93 -3.46 -32.55
C ARG A 928 6.42 -3.47 -32.89
N LEU A 929 6.74 -3.65 -34.18
CA LEU A 929 8.12 -3.56 -34.66
C LEU A 929 8.77 -2.21 -34.34
N LEU A 930 8.03 -1.10 -34.47
CA LEU A 930 8.56 0.24 -34.18
C LEU A 930 8.74 0.49 -32.67
N LEU A 931 7.82 0.02 -31.82
CA LEU A 931 7.88 0.18 -30.36
C LEU A 931 9.14 -0.43 -29.73
N GLN A 932 9.42 -1.72 -29.98
CA GLN A 932 10.60 -2.42 -29.40
C GLN A 932 11.93 -2.00 -30.05
N ASN A 933 11.89 -1.16 -31.07
CA ASN A 933 13.07 -0.63 -31.76
C ASN A 933 13.20 0.91 -31.59
N ALA A 934 12.44 1.50 -30.67
CA ALA A 934 12.41 2.93 -30.35
C ALA A 934 13.80 3.53 -29.98
N GLN A 935 14.67 2.73 -29.37
CA GLN A 935 16.05 3.09 -29.02
C GLN A 935 16.96 3.44 -30.21
N TYR A 936 16.53 3.16 -31.46
CA TYR A 936 17.24 3.59 -32.67
C TYR A 936 16.71 4.93 -33.25
N LEU A 937 15.74 5.59 -32.60
CA LEU A 937 15.17 6.87 -33.06
C LEU A 937 15.86 8.07 -32.37
N PRO A 938 16.42 9.05 -33.12
CA PRO A 938 17.28 10.11 -32.56
C PRO A 938 16.71 11.05 -31.48
N THR A 939 15.38 11.06 -31.26
CA THR A 939 14.68 12.03 -30.38
C THR A 939 13.56 11.41 -29.53
N TYR A 940 13.42 10.07 -29.51
CA TYR A 940 12.18 9.41 -29.08
C TYR A 940 12.18 8.93 -27.63
N ALA A 941 13.36 8.74 -27.03
CA ALA A 941 13.51 7.98 -25.78
C ALA A 941 12.83 8.61 -24.54
N SER A 942 12.85 9.93 -24.40
CA SER A 942 12.34 10.61 -23.19
C SER A 942 10.82 10.78 -23.16
N SER A 943 10.14 10.81 -24.31
CA SER A 943 8.67 10.92 -24.36
C SER A 943 7.92 9.68 -23.84
N PHE A 944 8.66 8.62 -23.49
CA PHE A 944 8.15 7.36 -22.95
C PHE A 944 8.64 7.10 -21.51
N GLU A 945 9.42 8.01 -20.91
CA GLU A 945 9.76 8.00 -19.48
C GLU A 945 8.48 8.23 -18.66
N GLY A 946 7.89 7.14 -18.16
CA GLY A 946 6.57 7.14 -17.51
C GLY A 946 5.50 6.27 -18.19
N MET A 947 5.81 5.50 -19.25
CA MET A 947 5.00 4.32 -19.59
C MET A 947 5.45 3.12 -18.73
N PRO A 948 4.51 2.40 -18.07
CA PRO A 948 4.82 1.13 -17.41
C PRO A 948 5.16 0.07 -18.47
N GLU A 949 6.04 -0.86 -18.11
CA GLU A 949 6.47 -1.97 -18.97
C GLU A 949 5.97 -3.29 -18.39
N GLU A 950 5.03 -3.96 -19.09
CA GLU A 950 4.78 -5.37 -18.85
C GLU A 950 5.59 -6.23 -19.80
N SER A 951 6.46 -7.08 -19.25
CA SER A 951 7.17 -8.08 -20.03
C SER A 951 6.32 -9.34 -20.14
N PHE A 952 5.68 -9.57 -21.29
CA PHE A 952 5.12 -10.90 -21.59
C PHE A 952 6.28 -11.89 -21.76
N ALA A 953 6.41 -12.85 -20.83
CA ALA A 953 7.52 -13.79 -20.82
C ALA A 953 7.10 -15.17 -20.30
N LEU A 954 7.02 -16.15 -21.21
CA LEU A 954 7.28 -17.55 -20.86
C LEU A 954 8.81 -17.72 -20.82
N GLY A 955 9.40 -17.33 -19.69
CA GLY A 955 10.85 -17.27 -19.47
C GLY A 955 11.24 -16.19 -18.45
N ARG A 956 12.54 -16.01 -18.22
CA ARG A 956 13.04 -14.95 -17.31
C ARG A 956 12.61 -13.56 -17.80
N LYS A 957 12.17 -12.68 -16.89
CA LYS A 957 11.91 -11.26 -17.20
C LYS A 957 13.15 -10.63 -17.83
N ARG A 958 13.04 -10.07 -19.03
CA ARG A 958 14.14 -9.25 -19.61
C ARG A 958 14.15 -7.87 -18.95
N ARG A 959 15.34 -7.38 -18.63
CA ARG A 959 15.56 -5.96 -18.26
C ARG A 959 15.56 -5.13 -19.54
N ASN A 960 14.72 -4.10 -19.61
CA ASN A 960 14.79 -3.11 -20.69
C ASN A 960 15.78 -2.00 -20.30
N PHE A 961 16.50 -1.47 -21.29
CA PHE A 961 17.54 -0.46 -21.08
C PHE A 961 17.10 0.89 -21.62
N ARG A 962 16.96 1.87 -20.72
CA ARG A 962 16.72 3.28 -21.05
C ARG A 962 18.01 4.05 -20.78
N PHE A 963 18.53 4.71 -21.81
CA PHE A 963 19.85 5.35 -21.77
C PHE A 963 19.78 6.75 -21.15
N SER A 964 19.95 6.84 -19.83
CA SER A 964 20.18 8.12 -19.16
C SER A 964 21.54 8.71 -19.57
N ALA A 965 21.56 9.94 -20.09
CA ALA A 965 22.80 10.65 -20.34
C ALA A 965 23.55 10.88 -19.01
N SER A 966 24.83 10.47 -18.95
CA SER A 966 25.64 10.51 -17.73
C SER A 966 26.65 11.65 -17.72
N ALA A 967 26.96 12.19 -16.54
CA ALA A 967 27.79 13.37 -16.37
C ALA A 967 29.30 13.09 -16.41
N THR A 968 29.75 11.84 -16.20
CA THR A 968 31.17 11.49 -16.18
C THR A 968 31.51 10.21 -16.94
N LEU A 969 32.80 10.05 -17.26
CA LEU A 969 33.37 8.82 -17.82
C LEU A 969 33.20 7.63 -16.86
N ALA A 970 33.42 7.82 -15.55
CA ALA A 970 33.36 6.74 -14.57
C ALA A 970 31.93 6.19 -14.39
N ASP A 971 30.95 7.09 -14.28
CA ASP A 971 29.53 6.72 -14.20
C ASP A 971 29.06 6.04 -15.50
N THR A 972 29.59 6.49 -16.65
CA THR A 972 29.34 5.85 -17.95
C THR A 972 29.94 4.44 -18.01
N GLN A 973 31.19 4.27 -17.55
CA GLN A 973 31.86 2.96 -17.50
C GLN A 973 31.10 1.98 -16.59
N ALA A 974 30.62 2.42 -15.43
CA ALA A 974 29.77 1.61 -14.54
C ALA A 974 28.42 1.26 -15.17
N SER A 975 27.76 2.21 -15.85
CA SER A 975 26.50 1.95 -16.58
C SER A 975 26.69 0.93 -17.72
N CYS A 976 27.79 1.03 -18.47
CA CYS A 976 28.15 0.06 -19.49
C CYS A 976 28.49 -1.33 -18.89
N ALA A 977 29.21 -1.38 -17.76
CA ALA A 977 29.47 -2.61 -17.05
C ALA A 977 28.20 -3.28 -16.50
N ARG A 978 27.19 -2.52 -16.08
CA ARG A 978 25.85 -3.05 -15.72
C ARG A 978 25.17 -3.71 -16.92
N MET A 979 25.15 -3.06 -18.07
CA MET A 979 24.56 -3.64 -19.30
C MET A 979 25.34 -4.87 -19.78
N ALA A 980 26.66 -4.90 -19.58
CA ALA A 980 27.49 -6.06 -19.86
C ALA A 980 27.27 -7.21 -18.84
N ASN A 981 27.04 -6.92 -17.55
CA ASN A 981 26.59 -7.93 -16.57
C ASN A 981 25.24 -8.54 -17.02
N ASP A 982 24.29 -7.73 -17.48
CA ASP A 982 22.98 -8.23 -17.93
C ASP A 982 23.05 -9.07 -19.23
N LEU A 983 23.90 -8.69 -20.19
CA LEU A 983 23.94 -9.29 -21.55
C LEU A 983 25.12 -10.25 -21.81
N MET A 984 26.19 -10.17 -21.02
CA MET A 984 27.42 -10.97 -21.08
C MET A 984 27.77 -11.61 -19.72
N GLN A 985 26.71 -11.92 -18.97
CA GLN A 985 26.61 -12.59 -17.66
C GLN A 985 27.87 -13.30 -17.13
N PHE A 986 28.41 -14.28 -17.85
CA PHE A 986 29.54 -15.10 -17.39
C PHE A 986 30.92 -14.54 -17.78
N ALA A 987 31.01 -13.77 -18.87
CA ALA A 987 32.25 -13.08 -19.24
C ALA A 987 32.48 -11.87 -18.33
N ASN A 988 31.47 -11.02 -18.15
CA ASN A 988 31.49 -9.91 -17.19
C ASN A 988 31.65 -10.44 -15.75
N GLY A 989 30.92 -11.51 -15.39
CA GLY A 989 31.09 -12.22 -14.12
C GLY A 989 32.53 -12.69 -13.89
N ARG A 990 33.21 -13.23 -14.91
CA ARG A 990 34.62 -13.65 -14.81
C ARG A 990 35.57 -12.46 -14.53
N VAL A 991 35.34 -11.28 -15.12
CA VAL A 991 36.10 -10.06 -14.80
C VAL A 991 35.97 -9.71 -13.31
N PHE A 992 34.77 -9.84 -12.76
CA PHE A 992 34.50 -9.59 -11.34
C PHE A 992 35.15 -10.63 -10.41
N ILE A 993 35.13 -11.92 -10.77
CA ILE A 993 35.79 -12.98 -10.00
C ILE A 993 37.32 -12.79 -9.96
N ASP A 994 37.96 -12.50 -11.09
CA ASP A 994 39.42 -12.29 -11.15
C ASP A 994 39.89 -11.05 -10.36
N TYR A 995 38.98 -10.13 -10.00
CA TYR A 995 39.28 -9.02 -9.10
C TYR A 995 39.11 -9.41 -7.61
N LEU A 996 37.99 -10.06 -7.25
CA LEU A 996 37.71 -10.41 -5.85
C LEU A 996 38.58 -11.56 -5.32
N TYR A 997 38.83 -12.57 -6.15
CA TYR A 997 39.52 -13.80 -5.77
C TYR A 997 40.60 -14.10 -6.82
N PRO A 998 41.74 -13.39 -6.80
CA PRO A 998 42.73 -13.41 -7.88
C PRO A 998 43.50 -14.75 -8.01
N ASP A 999 43.57 -15.52 -6.93
CA ASP A 999 44.32 -16.78 -6.83
C ASP A 999 43.41 -17.96 -6.42
N ASP A 1000 43.90 -19.19 -6.57
CA ASP A 1000 43.07 -20.37 -6.33
C ASP A 1000 42.82 -20.67 -4.85
N ASP A 1001 43.69 -20.18 -3.95
CA ASP A 1001 43.52 -20.29 -2.51
C ASP A 1001 42.41 -19.37 -1.99
N SER A 1002 42.31 -18.13 -2.48
CA SER A 1002 41.20 -17.22 -2.18
C SER A 1002 39.87 -17.72 -2.74
N LYS A 1003 39.85 -18.23 -3.99
CA LYS A 1003 38.70 -18.91 -4.62
C LYS A 1003 38.23 -20.13 -3.83
N LYS A 1004 39.16 -20.91 -3.27
CA LYS A 1004 38.85 -22.05 -2.41
C LYS A 1004 38.36 -21.61 -1.03
N ASN A 1005 39.03 -20.65 -0.41
CA ASN A 1005 38.71 -20.12 0.92
C ASN A 1005 37.29 -19.52 0.97
N ILE A 1006 36.89 -18.72 -0.03
CA ILE A 1006 35.53 -18.15 -0.06
C ILE A 1006 34.46 -19.25 -0.14
N ARG A 1007 34.69 -20.30 -0.95
CA ARG A 1007 33.77 -21.44 -1.08
C ARG A 1007 33.72 -22.31 0.16
N ASP A 1008 34.87 -22.66 0.74
CA ASP A 1008 34.95 -23.47 1.96
C ASP A 1008 34.26 -22.77 3.15
N THR A 1009 34.48 -21.46 3.31
CA THR A 1009 33.93 -20.69 4.45
C THR A 1009 32.46 -20.33 4.28
N ALA A 1010 32.02 -19.90 3.09
CA ALA A 1010 30.60 -19.64 2.83
C ALA A 1010 29.78 -20.94 2.76
N GLY A 1011 30.25 -21.94 2.01
CA GLY A 1011 29.60 -23.25 1.90
C GLY A 1011 29.58 -24.01 3.23
N GLY A 1012 30.65 -23.91 4.03
CA GLY A 1012 30.67 -24.46 5.40
C GLY A 1012 29.62 -23.82 6.30
N LEU A 1013 29.42 -22.50 6.23
CA LEU A 1013 28.36 -21.80 6.95
C LEU A 1013 26.96 -22.24 6.47
N ILE A 1014 26.72 -22.29 5.15
CA ILE A 1014 25.44 -22.72 4.57
C ILE A 1014 25.12 -24.18 4.94
N ALA A 1015 26.10 -25.07 4.88
CA ALA A 1015 25.96 -26.45 5.34
C ALA A 1015 25.54 -26.54 6.82
N ASN A 1016 26.12 -25.73 7.70
CA ASN A 1016 25.74 -25.69 9.12
C ASN A 1016 24.31 -25.15 9.32
N VAL A 1017 23.86 -24.18 8.53
CA VAL A 1017 22.46 -23.71 8.55
C VAL A 1017 21.50 -24.82 8.12
N ILE A 1018 21.84 -25.60 7.08
CA ILE A 1018 21.04 -26.76 6.64
C ILE A 1018 20.92 -27.83 7.73
N HIS A 1019 22.04 -28.21 8.37
CA HIS A 1019 22.01 -29.16 9.49
C HIS A 1019 21.26 -28.61 10.73
N SER A 1020 21.29 -27.30 10.96
CA SER A 1020 20.51 -26.67 12.04
C SER A 1020 19.01 -26.68 11.74
N PHE A 1021 18.62 -26.46 10.49
CA PHE A 1021 17.22 -26.54 10.03
C PHE A 1021 16.65 -27.95 10.19
N GLN A 1022 17.43 -29.00 9.91
CA GLN A 1022 17.06 -30.39 10.21
C GLN A 1022 16.72 -30.58 11.70
N GLY A 1023 17.54 -30.04 12.61
CA GLY A 1023 17.26 -30.05 14.05
C GLY A 1023 16.02 -29.26 14.47
N MET A 1024 15.60 -28.26 13.70
CA MET A 1024 14.30 -27.59 13.90
C MET A 1024 13.13 -28.44 13.39
N VAL A 1025 13.28 -29.13 12.24
CA VAL A 1025 12.27 -30.08 11.71
C VAL A 1025 11.98 -31.21 12.70
N ASP A 1026 12.99 -31.72 13.41
CA ASP A 1026 12.80 -32.71 14.48
C ASP A 1026 11.86 -32.21 15.59
N GLN A 1027 11.89 -30.93 15.93
CA GLN A 1027 11.06 -30.32 16.98
C GLN A 1027 9.63 -29.97 16.51
N LEU A 1028 9.29 -30.16 15.23
CA LEU A 1028 7.94 -29.87 14.73
C LEU A 1028 6.95 -30.99 15.08
N ASP A 1029 6.17 -30.83 16.14
CA ASP A 1029 5.06 -31.74 16.54
C ASP A 1029 3.94 -31.84 15.48
N TRP A 1030 3.97 -30.99 14.45
CA TRP A 1030 3.00 -31.00 13.38
C TRP A 1030 3.38 -31.91 12.19
N MET A 1031 4.65 -32.25 11.99
CA MET A 1031 5.07 -33.18 10.92
C MET A 1031 5.09 -34.63 11.40
N GLN A 1032 4.52 -35.55 10.60
CA GLN A 1032 4.62 -36.99 10.83
C GLN A 1032 6.00 -37.54 10.45
N VAL A 1033 6.41 -38.67 11.05
CA VAL A 1033 7.76 -39.26 10.91
C VAL A 1033 8.17 -39.51 9.45
N ASP A 1034 7.26 -39.99 8.60
CA ASP A 1034 7.56 -40.23 7.17
C ASP A 1034 7.72 -38.93 6.37
N THR A 1035 7.03 -37.85 6.74
CA THR A 1035 7.22 -36.52 6.13
C THR A 1035 8.50 -35.84 6.65
N LYS A 1036 8.85 -36.02 7.94
CA LYS A 1036 10.18 -35.62 8.44
C LYS A 1036 11.29 -36.30 7.65
N ARG A 1037 11.21 -37.63 7.43
CA ARG A 1037 12.21 -38.35 6.61
C ARG A 1037 12.34 -37.76 5.19
N LYS A 1038 11.24 -37.44 4.51
CA LYS A 1038 11.28 -36.79 3.19
C LYS A 1038 11.90 -35.39 3.22
N ALA A 1039 11.70 -34.62 4.30
CA ALA A 1039 12.36 -33.33 4.50
C ALA A 1039 13.89 -33.49 4.73
N TYR A 1040 14.31 -34.54 5.44
CA TYR A 1040 15.71 -34.96 5.53
C TYR A 1040 16.28 -35.35 4.16
N ASP A 1041 15.58 -36.19 3.39
CA ASP A 1041 15.99 -36.58 2.04
C ASP A 1041 16.13 -35.35 1.12
N LYS A 1042 15.20 -34.40 1.20
CA LYS A 1042 15.25 -33.15 0.42
C LYS A 1042 16.42 -32.24 0.82
N THR A 1043 16.60 -31.98 2.12
CA THR A 1043 17.71 -31.14 2.62
C THR A 1043 19.09 -31.75 2.37
N ALA A 1044 19.24 -33.06 2.53
CA ALA A 1044 20.48 -33.78 2.19
C ALA A 1044 20.74 -33.81 0.66
N GLY A 1045 19.69 -33.66 -0.15
CA GLY A 1045 19.76 -33.61 -1.61
C GLY A 1045 20.08 -32.23 -2.21
N ILE A 1046 20.20 -31.15 -1.42
CA ILE A 1046 20.43 -29.79 -1.93
C ILE A 1046 21.82 -29.64 -2.55
N ILE A 1047 21.88 -29.11 -3.78
CA ILE A 1047 23.14 -28.68 -4.41
C ILE A 1047 23.46 -27.24 -3.98
N GLN A 1048 24.67 -27.01 -3.46
CA GLN A 1048 25.17 -25.68 -3.09
C GLN A 1048 26.01 -25.08 -4.22
N ASN A 1049 25.54 -23.97 -4.79
CA ASN A 1049 26.19 -23.25 -5.90
C ASN A 1049 26.85 -21.97 -5.37
N ILE A 1050 28.14 -22.07 -5.01
CA ILE A 1050 28.85 -21.02 -4.24
C ILE A 1050 29.84 -20.21 -5.10
N ALA A 1051 29.71 -18.89 -4.99
CA ALA A 1051 30.46 -17.81 -5.65
C ALA A 1051 30.31 -17.74 -7.19
N PHE A 1052 30.68 -18.79 -7.92
CA PHE A 1052 30.67 -18.80 -9.39
C PHE A 1052 30.72 -20.24 -9.94
N PRO A 1053 30.24 -20.50 -11.17
CA PRO A 1053 30.44 -21.79 -11.83
C PRO A 1053 31.92 -22.04 -12.16
N ASP A 1054 32.43 -23.26 -11.96
CA ASP A 1054 33.84 -23.62 -12.22
C ASP A 1054 34.29 -23.30 -13.65
N TRP A 1055 33.39 -23.47 -14.62
CA TRP A 1055 33.71 -23.40 -16.04
C TRP A 1055 34.07 -21.98 -16.53
N ILE A 1056 33.63 -20.92 -15.85
CA ILE A 1056 33.96 -19.54 -16.26
C ILE A 1056 35.45 -19.22 -16.02
N MET A 1057 36.09 -19.92 -15.07
CA MET A 1057 37.52 -19.78 -14.78
C MET A 1057 38.40 -20.46 -15.83
N ASN A 1058 37.83 -21.33 -16.66
CA ASN A 1058 38.53 -21.99 -17.76
C ASN A 1058 38.25 -21.23 -19.07
N ASN A 1059 39.26 -20.49 -19.57
CA ASN A 1059 39.12 -19.69 -20.79
C ASN A 1059 38.61 -20.51 -21.98
N THR A 1060 39.00 -21.77 -22.14
CA THR A 1060 38.51 -22.62 -23.25
C THR A 1060 37.02 -22.94 -23.13
N GLN A 1061 36.50 -23.09 -21.91
CA GLN A 1061 35.07 -23.35 -21.67
C GLN A 1061 34.25 -22.06 -21.77
N LEU A 1062 34.76 -20.94 -21.24
CA LEU A 1062 34.15 -19.62 -21.37
C LEU A 1062 34.11 -19.15 -22.84
N ASP A 1063 35.20 -19.34 -23.60
CA ASP A 1063 35.25 -19.03 -25.03
C ASP A 1063 34.35 -19.96 -25.85
N ALA A 1064 34.21 -21.23 -25.45
CA ALA A 1064 33.26 -22.15 -26.07
C ALA A 1064 31.80 -21.77 -25.82
N TYR A 1065 31.47 -21.22 -24.65
CA TYR A 1065 30.13 -20.68 -24.35
C TYR A 1065 29.83 -19.46 -25.23
N TYR A 1066 30.77 -18.51 -25.34
CA TYR A 1066 30.61 -17.31 -26.17
C TYR A 1066 31.08 -17.48 -27.63
N LYS A 1067 31.25 -18.70 -28.14
CA LYS A 1067 31.82 -18.94 -29.48
C LYS A 1067 30.94 -18.36 -30.60
N ASP A 1068 29.62 -18.54 -30.49
CA ASP A 1068 28.63 -18.20 -31.53
C ASP A 1068 28.25 -16.71 -31.52
N LEU A 1069 28.72 -15.95 -30.52
CA LEU A 1069 28.62 -14.49 -30.45
C LEU A 1069 29.77 -13.88 -31.29
N ILE A 1070 29.46 -13.40 -32.50
CA ILE A 1070 30.48 -12.86 -33.43
C ILE A 1070 30.36 -11.34 -33.56
N PHE A 1071 31.35 -10.60 -33.04
CA PHE A 1071 31.53 -9.17 -33.29
C PHE A 1071 32.56 -8.98 -34.40
N ASP A 1072 32.15 -8.36 -35.51
CA ASP A 1072 33.03 -7.96 -36.61
C ASP A 1072 33.85 -6.73 -36.19
N ALA A 1073 35.06 -6.55 -36.71
CA ALA A 1073 35.95 -5.43 -36.37
C ALA A 1073 35.37 -4.02 -36.65
N ASN A 1074 34.30 -3.93 -37.46
CA ASN A 1074 33.57 -2.70 -37.76
C ASN A 1074 32.19 -2.63 -37.07
N SER A 1075 31.92 -3.49 -36.09
CA SER A 1075 30.68 -3.45 -35.31
C SER A 1075 30.64 -2.20 -34.44
N ASN A 1076 29.51 -1.50 -34.43
CA ASN A 1076 29.27 -0.44 -33.45
C ASN A 1076 28.34 -0.93 -32.33
N TYR A 1077 28.18 -0.12 -31.29
CA TYR A 1077 27.39 -0.45 -30.10
C TYR A 1077 26.01 -1.05 -30.40
N TYR A 1078 25.25 -0.47 -31.34
CA TYR A 1078 23.90 -0.92 -31.67
C TYR A 1078 23.87 -2.25 -32.45
N ASP A 1079 24.88 -2.52 -33.29
CA ASP A 1079 25.09 -3.84 -33.90
C ASP A 1079 25.38 -4.90 -32.83
N MET A 1080 26.25 -4.58 -31.86
CA MET A 1080 26.70 -5.50 -30.81
C MET A 1080 25.58 -5.81 -29.82
N TRP A 1081 24.83 -4.79 -29.38
CA TRP A 1081 23.65 -4.95 -28.52
C TRP A 1081 22.55 -5.79 -29.18
N THR A 1082 22.33 -5.62 -30.49
CA THR A 1082 21.40 -6.49 -31.25
C THR A 1082 21.87 -7.95 -31.21
N LYS A 1083 23.14 -8.20 -31.56
CA LYS A 1083 23.74 -9.55 -31.58
C LYS A 1083 23.71 -10.22 -30.20
N LEU A 1084 23.97 -9.47 -29.12
CA LEU A 1084 23.87 -9.94 -27.75
C LEU A 1084 22.44 -10.31 -27.34
N THR A 1085 21.46 -9.48 -27.72
CA THR A 1085 20.05 -9.77 -27.47
C THR A 1085 19.64 -11.07 -28.15
N THR A 1086 19.99 -11.24 -29.44
CA THR A 1086 19.73 -12.49 -30.18
C THR A 1086 20.46 -13.69 -29.56
N PHE A 1087 21.72 -13.55 -29.16
CA PHE A 1087 22.52 -14.61 -28.54
C PHE A 1087 21.90 -15.12 -27.23
N ASN A 1088 21.48 -14.22 -26.32
CA ASN A 1088 20.83 -14.61 -25.07
C ASN A 1088 19.46 -15.27 -25.29
N ILE A 1089 18.71 -14.88 -26.33
CA ILE A 1089 17.48 -15.57 -26.75
C ILE A 1089 17.78 -16.99 -27.23
N MET A 1090 18.82 -17.17 -28.05
CA MET A 1090 19.21 -18.48 -28.57
C MET A 1090 19.70 -19.43 -27.45
N LEU A 1091 20.41 -18.92 -26.44
CA LEU A 1091 20.81 -19.69 -25.26
C LEU A 1091 19.59 -20.26 -24.50
N GLN A 1092 18.52 -19.47 -24.34
CA GLN A 1092 17.28 -19.94 -23.71
C GLN A 1092 16.65 -21.11 -24.50
N TYR A 1093 16.64 -21.05 -25.84
CA TYR A 1093 16.11 -22.14 -26.67
C TYR A 1093 17.05 -23.36 -26.75
N GLN A 1094 18.37 -23.20 -26.58
CA GLN A 1094 19.33 -24.32 -26.57
C GLN A 1094 19.10 -25.29 -25.41
N GLN A 1095 18.48 -24.86 -24.31
CA GLN A 1095 18.11 -25.71 -23.16
C GLN A 1095 17.21 -26.89 -23.58
N LEU A 1096 16.45 -26.77 -24.67
CA LEU A 1096 15.61 -27.84 -25.24
C LEU A 1096 16.41 -28.97 -25.91
N THR A 1097 17.74 -28.85 -26.00
CA THR A 1097 18.63 -29.83 -26.64
C THR A 1097 19.49 -30.64 -25.66
N PHE A 1098 19.32 -30.43 -24.35
CA PHE A 1098 20.10 -31.11 -23.31
C PHE A 1098 19.36 -32.35 -22.79
N ASP A 1099 20.08 -33.47 -22.61
CA ASP A 1099 19.51 -34.74 -22.13
C ASP A 1099 18.95 -34.69 -20.69
N LYS A 1100 19.34 -33.66 -19.93
CA LYS A 1100 18.93 -33.41 -18.54
C LYS A 1100 19.20 -31.95 -18.14
N THR A 1101 18.54 -31.48 -17.09
CA THR A 1101 18.89 -30.23 -16.40
C THR A 1101 20.23 -30.35 -15.65
N ASP A 1102 20.99 -29.26 -15.57
CA ASP A 1102 22.17 -29.18 -14.70
C ASP A 1102 21.81 -28.44 -13.41
N ARG A 1103 21.79 -29.19 -12.30
CA ARG A 1103 21.53 -28.67 -10.94
C ARG A 1103 22.66 -27.76 -10.41
N LYS A 1104 23.77 -27.66 -11.15
CA LYS A 1104 24.90 -26.73 -10.88
C LYS A 1104 24.88 -25.45 -11.73
N ASP A 1105 23.90 -25.27 -12.62
CA ASP A 1105 23.70 -23.95 -13.24
C ASP A 1105 23.29 -22.95 -12.16
N PHE A 1106 23.92 -21.77 -12.18
CA PHE A 1106 23.58 -20.68 -11.28
C PHE A 1106 22.28 -19.99 -11.73
N LEU A 1107 21.86 -20.12 -13.00
CA LEU A 1107 20.70 -19.44 -13.58
C LEU A 1107 20.71 -17.89 -13.48
N GLY A 1108 21.87 -17.29 -13.16
CA GLY A 1108 22.04 -15.84 -13.03
C GLY A 1108 23.52 -15.43 -13.00
N GLN A 1109 23.77 -14.12 -12.95
CA GLN A 1109 25.12 -13.55 -13.02
C GLN A 1109 25.92 -13.79 -11.72
N PRO A 1110 27.20 -14.20 -11.80
CA PRO A 1110 28.08 -14.30 -10.62
C PRO A 1110 28.30 -12.97 -9.87
N GLY A 1111 28.14 -11.83 -10.55
CA GLY A 1111 28.32 -10.49 -9.97
C GLY A 1111 27.08 -9.84 -9.35
N THR A 1112 25.90 -10.48 -9.43
CA THR A 1112 24.65 -9.95 -8.85
C THR A 1112 24.70 -9.97 -7.33
N VAL A 1113 24.27 -8.87 -6.69
CA VAL A 1113 23.98 -8.85 -5.25
C VAL A 1113 22.56 -9.35 -5.01
N ASN A 1114 22.43 -10.68 -4.97
CA ASN A 1114 21.26 -11.39 -4.44
C ASN A 1114 21.68 -12.83 -4.11
N ALA A 1115 20.82 -13.61 -3.46
CA ALA A 1115 20.86 -15.07 -3.48
C ALA A 1115 19.58 -15.62 -4.11
N TRP A 1116 19.52 -16.93 -4.37
CA TRP A 1116 18.28 -17.60 -4.76
C TRP A 1116 18.34 -19.12 -4.57
N TYR A 1117 17.22 -19.71 -4.18
CA TYR A 1117 16.92 -21.13 -4.33
C TYR A 1117 16.15 -21.40 -5.64
N GLN A 1118 16.30 -22.60 -6.21
CA GLN A 1118 15.65 -23.03 -7.46
C GLN A 1118 14.93 -24.38 -7.22
N PRO A 1119 13.59 -24.40 -7.08
CA PRO A 1119 12.84 -25.59 -6.73
C PRO A 1119 12.98 -26.76 -7.72
N GLU A 1120 12.97 -26.47 -9.01
CA GLU A 1120 13.11 -27.44 -10.11
C GLU A 1120 14.53 -28.03 -10.25
N LEU A 1121 15.50 -27.45 -9.55
CA LEU A 1121 16.87 -27.95 -9.45
C LEU A 1121 17.22 -28.44 -8.04
N ASN A 1122 16.33 -28.32 -7.04
CA ASN A 1122 16.62 -28.48 -5.61
C ASN A 1122 18.05 -27.99 -5.27
N SER A 1123 18.32 -26.71 -5.57
CA SER A 1123 19.65 -26.10 -5.46
C SER A 1123 19.57 -24.69 -4.88
N ILE A 1124 20.61 -24.31 -4.14
CA ILE A 1124 20.71 -23.04 -3.39
C ILE A 1124 21.96 -22.30 -3.86
N THR A 1125 21.81 -21.05 -4.29
CA THR A 1125 22.83 -20.32 -5.06
C THR A 1125 23.23 -19.00 -4.40
N PHE A 1126 24.54 -18.81 -4.21
CA PHE A 1126 25.14 -17.62 -3.62
C PHE A 1126 26.24 -17.07 -4.54
N PRO A 1127 25.90 -16.15 -5.46
CA PRO A 1127 26.86 -15.46 -6.32
C PRO A 1127 27.94 -14.71 -5.52
N ALA A 1128 29.12 -14.53 -6.12
CA ALA A 1128 30.21 -13.75 -5.53
C ALA A 1128 29.79 -12.31 -5.20
N GLY A 1129 28.83 -11.75 -5.96
CA GLY A 1129 28.31 -10.40 -5.73
C GLY A 1129 27.77 -10.17 -4.31
N ILE A 1130 27.17 -11.18 -3.67
CA ILE A 1130 26.68 -11.08 -2.28
C ILE A 1130 27.69 -11.61 -1.23
N LEU A 1131 28.71 -12.36 -1.64
CA LEU A 1131 29.72 -12.96 -0.75
C LEU A 1131 30.88 -12.01 -0.38
N GLN A 1132 30.53 -10.80 0.04
CA GLN A 1132 31.46 -9.72 0.41
C GLN A 1132 30.86 -8.81 1.51
N PRO A 1133 31.66 -7.94 2.16
CA PRO A 1133 31.15 -6.99 3.15
C PRO A 1133 30.10 -6.03 2.55
N PRO A 1134 29.02 -5.68 3.29
CA PRO A 1134 28.79 -5.97 4.70
C PRO A 1134 28.18 -7.35 5.01
N TYR A 1135 27.87 -8.18 4.00
CA TYR A 1135 27.09 -9.41 4.17
C TYR A 1135 27.91 -10.62 4.62
N PHE A 1136 29.18 -10.73 4.16
CA PHE A 1136 30.07 -11.85 4.50
C PHE A 1136 31.56 -11.48 4.41
N HIS A 1137 32.40 -12.10 5.25
CA HIS A 1137 33.85 -12.15 5.03
C HIS A 1137 34.48 -13.41 5.65
N PRO A 1138 35.32 -14.19 4.94
CA PRO A 1138 35.86 -15.48 5.43
C PRO A 1138 36.48 -15.47 6.85
N GLN A 1139 37.12 -14.36 7.24
CA GLN A 1139 37.84 -14.21 8.51
C GLN A 1139 37.07 -13.42 9.59
N TRP A 1140 35.80 -13.06 9.39
CA TRP A 1140 34.99 -12.37 10.42
C TRP A 1140 34.58 -13.29 11.58
N PRO A 1141 34.18 -12.72 12.74
CA PRO A 1141 33.55 -13.49 13.81
C PRO A 1141 32.35 -14.30 13.29
N ALA A 1142 32.21 -15.53 13.77
CA ALA A 1142 31.09 -16.40 13.37
C ALA A 1142 29.73 -15.72 13.62
N SER A 1143 29.53 -15.07 14.77
CA SER A 1143 28.29 -14.33 15.07
C SER A 1143 27.91 -13.28 14.02
N ILE A 1144 28.89 -12.62 13.40
CA ILE A 1144 28.66 -11.61 12.35
C ILE A 1144 28.33 -12.30 11.02
N ASN A 1145 29.10 -13.31 10.62
CA ASN A 1145 28.84 -14.05 9.37
C ASN A 1145 27.49 -14.82 9.40
N TYR A 1146 27.09 -15.36 10.55
CA TYR A 1146 25.77 -15.99 10.69
C TYR A 1146 24.63 -14.96 10.81
N GLY A 1147 24.86 -13.80 11.43
CA GLY A 1147 23.88 -12.71 11.47
C GLY A 1147 23.66 -12.01 10.12
N GLY A 1148 24.67 -12.00 9.24
CA GLY A 1148 24.56 -11.61 7.84
C GLY A 1148 24.18 -12.80 6.95
N MET A 1149 25.17 -13.39 6.29
CA MET A 1149 25.01 -14.49 5.34
C MET A 1149 24.23 -15.71 5.87
N GLY A 1150 24.29 -16.00 7.18
CA GLY A 1150 23.52 -17.11 7.77
C GLY A 1150 22.01 -16.90 7.77
N VAL A 1151 21.53 -15.65 7.91
CA VAL A 1151 20.11 -15.31 7.78
C VAL A 1151 19.66 -15.46 6.32
N VAL A 1152 20.48 -15.01 5.37
CA VAL A 1152 20.22 -15.22 3.93
C VAL A 1152 20.20 -16.72 3.60
N ALA A 1153 21.16 -17.50 4.11
CA ALA A 1153 21.19 -18.95 3.95
C ALA A 1153 19.94 -19.65 4.53
N GLY A 1154 19.37 -19.14 5.62
CA GLY A 1154 18.11 -19.63 6.18
C GLY A 1154 16.90 -19.28 5.29
N HIS A 1155 16.82 -18.03 4.83
CA HIS A 1155 15.76 -17.56 3.92
C HIS A 1155 15.71 -18.37 2.62
N GLU A 1156 16.84 -18.51 1.94
CA GLU A 1156 16.94 -19.29 0.71
C GLU A 1156 16.65 -20.77 0.94
N LEU A 1157 17.04 -21.34 2.08
CA LEU A 1157 16.70 -22.72 2.42
C LEU A 1157 15.17 -22.90 2.62
N THR A 1158 14.47 -21.90 3.16
CA THR A 1158 13.01 -21.98 3.33
C THR A 1158 12.22 -21.97 2.03
N HIS A 1159 12.77 -21.45 0.92
CA HIS A 1159 12.21 -21.61 -0.43
C HIS A 1159 12.24 -23.08 -0.94
N GLY A 1160 12.90 -24.00 -0.22
CA GLY A 1160 12.72 -25.44 -0.41
C GLY A 1160 11.43 -26.00 0.21
N PHE A 1161 10.73 -25.22 1.03
CA PHE A 1161 9.67 -25.65 1.95
C PHE A 1161 8.49 -24.66 2.08
N ASP A 1162 8.38 -23.68 1.19
CA ASP A 1162 7.23 -22.76 1.05
C ASP A 1162 6.20 -23.27 0.00
N ASP A 1163 5.18 -22.47 -0.35
CA ASP A 1163 4.07 -22.88 -1.23
C ASP A 1163 4.51 -23.25 -2.65
N GLU A 1164 5.54 -22.58 -3.17
CA GLU A 1164 6.18 -22.95 -4.45
C GLU A 1164 7.10 -24.17 -4.25
N GLY A 1165 7.96 -24.16 -3.23
CA GLY A 1165 9.00 -25.14 -2.97
C GLY A 1165 8.53 -26.55 -2.60
N VAL A 1166 7.46 -26.70 -1.82
CA VAL A 1166 6.94 -28.02 -1.41
C VAL A 1166 6.37 -28.85 -2.57
N GLN A 1167 6.02 -28.21 -3.70
CA GLN A 1167 5.55 -28.91 -4.90
C GLN A 1167 6.66 -29.78 -5.53
N TRP A 1168 7.93 -29.54 -5.19
CA TRP A 1168 9.11 -30.19 -5.79
C TRP A 1168 9.82 -31.14 -4.82
N GLY A 1169 10.26 -32.29 -5.32
CA GLY A 1169 10.86 -33.38 -4.55
C GLY A 1169 12.37 -33.23 -4.24
N PRO A 1170 12.97 -34.22 -3.56
CA PRO A 1170 14.40 -34.24 -3.23
C PRO A 1170 15.37 -34.18 -4.42
N ASP A 1171 14.92 -34.53 -5.61
CA ASP A 1171 15.69 -34.51 -6.86
C ASP A 1171 15.49 -33.24 -7.69
N GLY A 1172 14.48 -32.42 -7.37
CA GLY A 1172 14.02 -31.28 -8.18
C GLY A 1172 12.86 -31.61 -9.13
N ALA A 1173 12.28 -32.82 -9.10
CA ALA A 1173 11.12 -33.14 -9.93
C ALA A 1173 9.81 -32.60 -9.32
N LEU A 1174 8.86 -32.15 -10.15
CA LEU A 1174 7.52 -31.76 -9.70
C LEU A 1174 6.78 -32.99 -9.17
N THR A 1175 6.52 -33.02 -7.86
CA THR A 1175 5.89 -34.17 -7.20
C THR A 1175 4.38 -34.08 -7.31
N LYS A 1176 3.78 -34.95 -8.16
CA LYS A 1176 2.32 -35.12 -8.16
C LYS A 1176 1.89 -35.72 -6.81
N PRO A 1177 0.92 -35.11 -6.11
CA PRO A 1177 0.51 -35.58 -4.79
C PRO A 1177 -0.09 -37.00 -4.85
N ALA A 1178 0.17 -37.79 -3.80
CA ALA A 1178 -0.29 -39.18 -3.70
C ALA A 1178 -1.77 -39.31 -3.28
N CYS A 1179 -2.42 -38.20 -2.95
CA CYS A 1179 -3.81 -38.10 -2.56
C CYS A 1179 -4.37 -36.71 -2.91
N ASP A 1180 -5.69 -36.56 -3.03
CA ASP A 1180 -6.32 -35.33 -3.55
C ASP A 1180 -6.12 -34.08 -2.66
N ASN A 1181 -5.84 -34.27 -1.36
CA ASN A 1181 -5.61 -33.17 -0.41
C ASN A 1181 -4.12 -32.95 -0.05
N CYS A 1182 -3.25 -33.87 -0.46
CA CYS A 1182 -1.82 -33.86 -0.17
C CYS A 1182 -1.14 -32.68 -0.91
N THR A 1183 -0.13 -32.08 -0.28
CA THR A 1183 0.67 -31.02 -0.92
C THR A 1183 2.05 -31.56 -1.28
N GLY A 1184 2.30 -31.69 -2.59
CA GLY A 1184 3.55 -32.22 -3.14
C GLY A 1184 3.89 -33.59 -2.56
N TRP A 1185 5.04 -33.68 -1.89
CA TRP A 1185 5.55 -34.92 -1.30
C TRP A 1185 5.06 -35.20 0.14
N MET A 1186 4.34 -34.30 0.81
CA MET A 1186 3.88 -34.50 2.19
C MET A 1186 2.71 -35.50 2.30
N ASP A 1187 2.52 -36.11 3.48
CA ASP A 1187 1.29 -36.84 3.82
C ASP A 1187 0.10 -35.91 4.13
N ASP A 1188 -1.14 -36.42 4.16
CA ASP A 1188 -2.35 -35.65 4.49
C ASP A 1188 -2.26 -34.83 5.79
N SER A 1189 -1.82 -35.46 6.89
CA SER A 1189 -1.80 -34.84 8.22
C SER A 1189 -0.75 -33.73 8.29
N SER A 1190 0.42 -33.97 7.70
CA SER A 1190 1.46 -32.95 7.58
C SER A 1190 1.06 -31.86 6.59
N SER A 1191 0.38 -32.17 5.49
CA SER A 1191 -0.10 -31.20 4.49
C SER A 1191 -1.14 -30.25 5.06
N ALA A 1192 -2.10 -30.75 5.83
CA ALA A 1192 -3.14 -29.94 6.46
C ALA A 1192 -2.54 -28.96 7.50
N LYS A 1193 -1.59 -29.43 8.32
CA LYS A 1193 -0.91 -28.57 9.29
C LYS A 1193 0.13 -27.64 8.66
N PHE A 1194 0.78 -28.04 7.56
CA PHE A 1194 1.63 -27.17 6.76
C PHE A 1194 0.81 -26.00 6.20
N LYS A 1195 -0.36 -26.27 5.60
CA LYS A 1195 -1.28 -25.22 5.14
C LYS A 1195 -1.68 -24.28 6.28
N SER A 1196 -2.03 -24.81 7.45
CA SER A 1196 -2.37 -24.00 8.63
C SER A 1196 -1.19 -23.15 9.16
N MET A 1197 0.05 -23.64 9.04
CA MET A 1197 1.27 -22.91 9.43
C MET A 1197 1.62 -21.84 8.40
N ALA A 1198 1.59 -22.18 7.11
CA ALA A 1198 1.85 -21.25 6.01
C ALA A 1198 0.81 -20.12 6.00
N GLN A 1199 -0.47 -20.43 6.24
CA GLN A 1199 -1.53 -19.44 6.41
C GLN A 1199 -1.19 -18.46 7.55
N CYS A 1200 -0.84 -18.95 8.74
CA CYS A 1200 -0.40 -18.12 9.88
C CYS A 1200 0.83 -17.25 9.57
N VAL A 1201 1.79 -17.73 8.76
CA VAL A 1201 2.96 -16.93 8.35
C VAL A 1201 2.63 -15.91 7.27
N ILE A 1202 1.82 -16.30 6.27
CA ILE A 1202 1.24 -15.39 5.27
C ILE A 1202 0.54 -14.25 6.00
N GLU A 1203 -0.28 -14.58 6.98
CA GLU A 1203 -1.01 -13.63 7.80
C GLU A 1203 -0.10 -12.75 8.65
N VAL A 1204 0.88 -13.30 9.38
CA VAL A 1204 1.79 -12.51 10.21
C VAL A 1204 2.74 -11.64 9.38
N ILE A 1205 3.13 -12.03 8.15
CA ILE A 1205 3.92 -11.19 7.21
C ILE A 1205 3.04 -10.19 6.49
N GLN A 1206 1.81 -10.57 6.17
CA GLN A 1206 0.82 -9.62 5.70
C GLN A 1206 0.64 -8.58 6.78
N GLU A 1207 0.53 -8.91 8.07
CA GLU A 1207 0.54 -7.95 9.21
C GLU A 1207 1.79 -7.02 9.20
N LYS A 1208 2.72 -7.25 8.26
CA LYS A 1208 3.78 -6.37 7.79
C LYS A 1208 3.78 -5.94 6.26
N THR A 1209 2.66 -5.54 5.63
CA THR A 1209 2.52 -4.61 4.41
C THR A 1209 1.37 -3.46 4.06
N ARG A 1210 0.15 -3.10 4.71
CA ARG A 1210 -0.68 -1.95 5.42
C ARG A 1210 -0.30 -1.41 6.91
N VAL A 1211 0.34 -0.21 7.19
CA VAL A 1211 1.57 0.32 8.03
C VAL A 1211 2.95 0.91 7.42
N LYS A 1212 3.04 1.30 6.12
CA LYS A 1212 3.92 2.21 5.26
C LYS A 1212 3.21 3.14 4.20
N SER A 1213 2.70 2.75 3.02
CA SER A 1213 2.18 3.68 1.96
C SER A 1213 1.10 4.71 2.29
N ALA A 1214 0.07 4.51 3.15
CA ALA A 1214 -0.73 5.69 3.50
C ALA A 1214 0.05 6.71 4.33
N TRP A 1215 1.30 6.46 4.75
CA TRP A 1215 2.29 7.48 5.15
C TRP A 1215 2.68 8.43 3.98
N LEU A 1216 1.91 8.46 2.89
CA LEU A 1216 1.92 9.53 1.89
C LEU A 1216 0.62 10.38 1.88
N PHE A 1217 -0.55 9.82 2.20
CA PHE A 1217 -1.85 10.39 1.75
C PHE A 1217 -2.36 11.66 2.48
N SER A 1218 -1.89 12.00 3.68
CA SER A 1218 -2.26 13.24 4.43
C SER A 1218 -1.13 14.23 4.54
N LYS A 1219 0.12 13.88 4.19
CA LYS A 1219 1.03 14.94 3.73
C LYS A 1219 0.31 15.72 2.62
N LEU A 1220 -0.35 15.03 1.69
CA LEU A 1220 -1.24 15.61 0.68
C LEU A 1220 -2.54 16.25 1.22
N ALA A 1221 -3.29 15.62 2.12
CA ALA A 1221 -4.58 16.16 2.60
C ALA A 1221 -4.46 17.39 3.52
N PHE A 1222 -3.48 17.40 4.42
CA PHE A 1222 -3.20 18.48 5.37
C PHE A 1222 -2.72 19.75 4.67
N LEU A 1223 -1.97 19.55 3.58
CA LEU A 1223 -1.61 20.53 2.57
C LEU A 1223 -2.81 21.33 2.03
N ALA A 1224 -4.00 20.70 1.94
CA ALA A 1224 -5.23 21.36 1.53
C ALA A 1224 -5.94 22.12 2.69
N GLN A 1225 -5.70 21.76 3.96
CA GLN A 1225 -6.31 22.42 5.12
C GLN A 1225 -5.62 23.75 5.48
N ILE A 1226 -4.29 23.86 5.32
CA ILE A 1226 -3.55 25.13 5.50
C ILE A 1226 -4.19 26.26 4.68
N LEU A 1227 -4.64 25.91 3.48
CA LEU A 1227 -5.18 26.83 2.48
C LEU A 1227 -6.67 27.13 2.64
N SER A 1228 -7.38 26.47 3.57
CA SER A 1228 -8.79 26.73 3.84
C SER A 1228 -9.04 27.70 5.01
N LYS A 1229 -8.17 27.71 6.05
CA LYS A 1229 -8.37 28.54 7.26
C LYS A 1229 -7.94 30.01 7.13
N GLY A 1230 -7.19 30.40 6.09
CA GLY A 1230 -7.14 31.80 5.60
C GLY A 1230 -6.52 32.89 6.50
N ILE A 1231 -5.71 32.51 7.50
CA ILE A 1231 -5.17 33.44 8.53
C ILE A 1231 -4.25 34.54 7.96
N LEU A 1232 -3.52 34.29 6.86
CA LEU A 1232 -2.54 35.22 6.29
C LEU A 1232 -3.13 36.28 5.35
N LYS A 1233 -4.03 37.12 5.87
CA LYS A 1233 -4.50 38.32 5.15
C LYS A 1233 -3.55 39.51 5.37
N HIS A 1234 -2.44 39.50 4.62
CA HIS A 1234 -1.36 40.53 4.51
C HIS A 1234 0.07 40.10 4.94
N SER A 1235 0.59 39.04 4.34
CA SER A 1235 1.97 39.02 3.80
C SER A 1235 2.04 38.03 2.63
N ARG A 1236 3.04 38.13 1.74
CA ARG A 1236 2.96 37.59 0.35
C ARG A 1236 3.94 36.46 -0.01
N ASN A 1237 4.79 36.00 0.92
CA ASN A 1237 6.07 35.36 0.57
C ASN A 1237 6.23 33.90 1.09
N LEU A 1238 5.19 33.06 1.07
CA LEU A 1238 5.22 31.72 1.72
C LEU A 1238 4.43 30.63 0.98
N ILE A 1239 4.67 30.50 -0.34
CA ILE A 1239 3.85 29.67 -1.26
C ILE A 1239 4.72 28.79 -2.20
N HIS A 1240 6.04 28.87 -2.16
CA HIS A 1240 6.86 28.52 -3.34
C HIS A 1240 7.44 27.09 -3.39
N VAL A 1241 7.01 26.19 -2.49
CA VAL A 1241 7.46 24.79 -2.20
C VAL A 1241 6.17 24.03 -1.76
N VAL A 1242 6.00 22.75 -1.36
CA VAL A 1242 6.78 21.57 -0.90
C VAL A 1242 8.10 21.25 -1.57
#